data_AF-A0A7S1QL66-F1
#
_entry.id   AF-A0A7S1QL66-F1
#
_cell.length_a   1.000
_cell.length_b   1.000
_cell.length_c   1.000
_cell.angle_alpha   90.00
_cell.angle_beta   90.00
_cell.angle_gamma   90.00
#
_symmetry.space_group_name_H-M   'P 1'
#
loop_
_entity.id
_entity.type
_entity.pdbx_description
1 polymer ?
#
loop_
_entity_poly.entity_id
_entity_poly.type
_entity_poly.pdbx_seq_one_letter_code
_entity_poly.pdbx_strand_id
1 'polypeptide(L)'
;MRSKFTVSAVGSAIAAAITLCVVGAGAQSLSSVISAKEASLSSLASASTAQYQSRCSALSSCSSSPSSCAVPACGNGFSGRFGFDCTSAYGTNAGMCGSSCPGMIRSLNTSVVRFPDGVSSGDGETQAFACSTRRMDENFVSQNGTLRAWQYIGHDSGSIRIYPGNAQERTASRCGDYDARLRPWYTSATSGPKDIVIVIDRSGSMLNDNVPGQPNRGTRMEATVAATQALLGTLTPNDNVGVVTFSTGAEALGGFSALVRATNANVQTLSTAVGSVFADGSTNFNAGFQVAFNLIRSTTEDVNCNKVILFLTDGEAAESESEILANLTTWQAQLSRPAHIFTYSMSSASEDAKPRAIACAHQGVWAKIADGVDPLTKMRSYFQFLASGISSTTVRWTAPYEDAFGLGQMVTASLPVYYTTGGVRALVGVVGADVTMAELQAFGDSASTVLGQLYLRGRTCNVFSLSECQMQYLRQQSSAAAVCAAPTIASCDANNEIVRPSQCSAVSGGLNSALCTGIDATTRVAASGAPLTDAEVTCCACGGSGRGVFGSVLPGQGASPSGDSGSTGNGDEDGDNSTLIIVLICVIGALAIVVVVAVVIGCRRSRSAHRDADDAANDHGHHRVEVTNRRGADANGPYPEAQPVYDGYGREVQPTPGVPMGYPPEHDGHKAGRKNSRRGV
;
A
#
# COMPACT_ATOMS: atom_id res chain seq x y z
N MET A 1 -64.22 -3.80 -39.27
CA MET A 1 -63.39 -4.88 -39.84
C MET A 1 -62.41 -5.32 -38.76
N ARG A 2 -62.49 -6.59 -38.32
CA ARG A 2 -61.53 -7.20 -37.39
C ARG A 2 -60.25 -7.52 -38.16
N SER A 3 -59.09 -7.04 -37.72
CA SER A 3 -57.81 -7.62 -38.16
C SER A 3 -57.20 -8.44 -37.03
N LYS A 4 -56.84 -9.67 -37.38
CA LYS A 4 -56.21 -10.68 -36.53
C LYS A 4 -54.72 -10.33 -36.46
N PHE A 5 -54.20 -9.98 -35.28
CA PHE A 5 -52.77 -10.04 -35.02
C PHE A 5 -52.43 -11.41 -34.43
N THR A 6 -51.52 -12.10 -35.10
CA THR A 6 -51.14 -13.49 -34.91
C THR A 6 -50.25 -13.67 -33.68
N VAL A 7 -50.65 -14.61 -32.82
CA VAL A 7 -50.00 -15.02 -31.55
C VAL A 7 -48.65 -15.75 -31.76
N SER A 8 -48.19 -15.95 -33.00
CA SER A 8 -47.03 -16.80 -33.30
C SER A 8 -45.66 -16.11 -33.13
N ALA A 9 -45.58 -14.77 -33.13
CA ALA A 9 -44.30 -14.05 -33.07
C ALA A 9 -43.76 -13.87 -31.63
N VAL A 10 -44.66 -13.91 -30.63
CA VAL A 10 -44.30 -13.73 -29.22
C VAL A 10 -43.75 -15.04 -28.61
N GLY A 11 -44.20 -16.20 -29.10
CA GLY A 11 -43.72 -17.51 -28.64
C GLY A 11 -42.25 -17.80 -28.98
N SER A 12 -41.79 -17.43 -30.18
CA SER A 12 -40.40 -17.69 -30.60
C SER A 12 -39.38 -16.75 -29.95
N ALA A 13 -39.77 -15.51 -29.62
CA ALA A 13 -38.90 -14.57 -28.91
C ALA A 13 -38.72 -14.94 -27.43
N ILE A 14 -39.77 -15.46 -26.78
CA ILE A 14 -39.71 -15.94 -25.40
C ILE A 14 -38.94 -17.26 -25.32
N ALA A 15 -39.10 -18.18 -26.27
CA ALA A 15 -38.31 -19.41 -26.32
C ALA A 15 -36.82 -19.15 -26.60
N ALA A 16 -36.48 -18.17 -27.45
CA ALA A 16 -35.10 -17.76 -27.69
C ALA A 16 -34.48 -17.03 -26.48
N ALA A 17 -35.25 -16.22 -25.74
CA ALA A 17 -34.80 -15.56 -24.51
C ALA A 17 -34.65 -16.54 -23.34
N ILE A 18 -35.53 -17.54 -23.23
CA ILE A 18 -35.40 -18.62 -22.23
C ILE A 18 -34.26 -19.57 -22.60
N THR A 19 -34.02 -19.84 -23.88
CA THR A 19 -32.86 -20.63 -24.33
C THR A 19 -31.54 -19.85 -24.17
N LEU A 20 -31.53 -18.51 -24.32
CA LEU A 20 -30.36 -17.68 -23.97
C LEU A 20 -30.14 -17.57 -22.46
N CYS A 21 -31.20 -17.59 -21.64
CA CYS A 21 -31.08 -17.55 -20.18
C CYS A 21 -30.66 -18.89 -19.56
N VAL A 22 -30.85 -20.02 -20.25
CA VAL A 22 -30.46 -21.36 -19.76
C VAL A 22 -29.08 -21.80 -20.25
N VAL A 23 -28.47 -21.09 -21.23
CA VAL A 23 -27.13 -21.44 -21.78
C VAL A 23 -26.02 -20.47 -21.31
N GLY A 24 -26.30 -19.51 -20.42
CA GLY A 24 -25.36 -18.44 -20.05
C GLY A 24 -24.76 -18.47 -18.63
N ALA A 25 -25.08 -19.44 -17.78
CA ALA A 25 -24.44 -19.59 -16.46
C ALA A 25 -23.48 -20.79 -16.48
N GLY A 26 -22.54 -20.78 -17.43
CA GLY A 26 -21.38 -21.67 -17.33
C GLY A 26 -20.62 -21.34 -16.04
N ALA A 27 -20.21 -22.36 -15.28
CA ALA A 27 -19.33 -22.17 -14.13
C ALA A 27 -18.13 -21.31 -14.57
N GLN A 28 -17.95 -20.15 -13.95
CA GLN A 28 -16.83 -19.26 -14.28
C GLN A 28 -15.53 -20.01 -14.00
N SER A 29 -14.63 -20.07 -14.99
CA SER A 29 -13.29 -20.64 -14.76
C SER A 29 -12.45 -19.67 -13.94
N LEU A 30 -11.49 -20.18 -13.17
CA LEU A 30 -10.49 -19.37 -12.46
C LEU A 30 -9.87 -18.29 -13.36
N SER A 31 -9.45 -18.64 -14.58
CA SER A 31 -8.86 -17.69 -15.52
C SER A 31 -9.84 -16.59 -15.93
N SER A 32 -11.13 -16.90 -16.08
CA SER A 32 -12.16 -15.88 -16.40
C SER A 32 -12.39 -14.93 -15.24
N VAL A 33 -12.40 -15.43 -14.00
CA VAL A 33 -12.53 -14.62 -12.79
C VAL A 33 -11.32 -13.69 -12.62
N ILE A 34 -10.11 -14.22 -12.80
CA ILE A 34 -8.88 -13.42 -12.77
C ILE A 34 -8.92 -12.33 -13.84
N SER A 35 -9.28 -12.68 -15.09
CA SER A 35 -9.34 -11.72 -16.20
C SER A 35 -10.37 -10.61 -15.96
N ALA A 36 -11.53 -10.95 -15.37
CA ALA A 36 -12.54 -9.96 -15.00
C ALA A 36 -12.01 -8.99 -13.94
N LYS A 37 -11.29 -9.48 -12.92
CA LYS A 37 -10.68 -8.64 -11.89
C LYS A 37 -9.62 -7.69 -12.47
N GLU A 38 -8.79 -8.19 -13.40
CA GLU A 38 -7.79 -7.37 -14.11
C GLU A 38 -8.42 -6.29 -14.99
N ALA A 39 -9.55 -6.60 -15.65
CA ALA A 39 -10.31 -5.63 -16.43
C ALA A 39 -10.90 -4.53 -15.54
N SER A 40 -11.51 -4.89 -14.41
CA SER A 40 -12.01 -3.93 -13.42
C SER A 40 -10.90 -3.02 -12.89
N LEU A 41 -9.73 -3.57 -12.62
CA LEU A 41 -8.58 -2.79 -12.17
C LEU A 41 -8.09 -1.81 -13.24
N SER A 42 -8.11 -2.21 -14.51
CA SER A 42 -7.78 -1.33 -15.65
C SER A 42 -8.77 -0.16 -15.78
N SER A 43 -10.06 -0.40 -15.52
CA SER A 43 -11.07 0.65 -15.44
C SER A 43 -10.84 1.60 -14.27
N LEU A 44 -10.49 1.08 -13.08
CA LEU A 44 -10.14 1.90 -11.92
C LEU A 44 -8.89 2.76 -12.16
N ALA A 45 -7.87 2.22 -12.82
CA ALA A 45 -6.67 2.97 -13.17
C ALA A 45 -6.99 4.14 -14.11
N SER A 46 -7.82 3.89 -15.14
CA SER A 46 -8.25 4.92 -16.09
C SER A 46 -9.07 6.02 -15.42
N ALA A 47 -10.00 5.65 -14.53
CA ALA A 47 -10.76 6.60 -13.73
C ALA A 47 -9.86 7.38 -12.76
N SER A 48 -8.86 6.74 -12.15
CA SER A 48 -7.88 7.40 -11.28
C SER A 48 -7.05 8.45 -12.02
N THR A 49 -6.60 8.15 -13.25
CA THR A 49 -5.92 9.14 -14.10
C THR A 49 -6.83 10.34 -14.39
N ALA A 50 -8.13 10.12 -14.65
CA ALA A 50 -9.09 11.19 -14.88
C ALA A 50 -9.33 12.07 -13.63
N GLN A 51 -9.41 11.46 -12.44
CA GLN A 51 -9.50 12.24 -11.20
C GLN A 51 -8.22 13.04 -10.95
N TYR A 52 -7.06 12.46 -11.24
CA TYR A 52 -5.78 13.16 -11.08
C TYR A 52 -5.65 14.38 -12.00
N GLN A 53 -6.15 14.30 -13.23
CA GLN A 53 -6.17 15.41 -14.19
C GLN A 53 -6.89 16.66 -13.65
N SER A 54 -7.96 16.47 -12.88
CA SER A 54 -8.79 17.55 -12.32
C SER A 54 -8.53 17.80 -10.83
N ARG A 55 -7.44 17.27 -10.27
CA ARG A 55 -7.26 17.23 -8.81
C ARG A 55 -7.16 18.59 -8.14
N CYS A 56 -6.47 19.56 -8.75
CA CYS A 56 -6.35 20.89 -8.17
C CYS A 56 -7.67 21.66 -8.23
N SER A 57 -8.48 21.49 -9.28
CA SER A 57 -9.80 22.12 -9.35
C SER A 57 -10.79 21.48 -8.37
N ALA A 58 -10.61 20.19 -8.04
CA ALA A 58 -11.42 19.49 -7.05
C ALA A 58 -11.30 20.08 -5.62
N LEU A 59 -10.21 20.78 -5.29
CA LEU A 59 -10.02 21.43 -3.97
C LEU A 59 -11.12 22.45 -3.65
N SER A 60 -11.54 23.23 -4.64
CA SER A 60 -12.62 24.23 -4.50
C SER A 60 -13.94 23.62 -4.02
N SER A 61 -14.21 22.39 -4.46
CA SER A 61 -15.42 21.64 -4.10
C SER A 61 -15.38 21.07 -2.68
N CYS A 62 -14.22 21.16 -2.01
CA CYS A 62 -14.01 20.68 -0.66
C CYS A 62 -13.83 21.77 0.38
N SER A 63 -13.44 22.97 -0.03
CA SER A 63 -13.55 24.16 0.82
C SER A 63 -14.99 24.50 1.17
N SER A 64 -15.96 24.20 0.29
CA SER A 64 -17.38 24.56 0.48
C SER A 64 -18.19 23.53 1.29
N SER A 65 -17.78 22.26 1.29
CA SER A 65 -18.45 21.19 2.08
C SER A 65 -17.42 20.19 2.60
N PRO A 66 -16.65 20.58 3.64
CA PRO A 66 -15.47 19.85 4.06
C PRO A 66 -15.79 18.42 4.57
N SER A 67 -16.89 18.24 5.30
CA SER A 67 -17.37 16.96 5.83
C SER A 67 -17.88 15.97 4.77
N SER A 68 -18.07 16.43 3.52
CA SER A 68 -18.51 15.60 2.38
C SER A 68 -17.36 15.12 1.47
N CYS A 69 -16.12 15.49 1.79
CA CYS A 69 -14.99 15.28 0.88
C CYS A 69 -14.24 13.99 1.11
N ALA A 70 -14.08 13.59 2.36
CA ALA A 70 -13.44 12.33 2.68
C ALA A 70 -13.92 11.83 4.03
N VAL A 71 -14.12 10.52 4.13
CA VAL A 71 -14.46 9.85 5.38
C VAL A 71 -13.16 9.29 5.97
N PRO A 72 -12.82 9.60 7.23
CA PRO A 72 -11.64 9.04 7.86
C PRO A 72 -11.78 7.54 8.10
N ALA A 73 -10.72 6.75 7.91
CA ALA A 73 -10.75 5.32 8.21
C ALA A 73 -10.59 5.00 9.72
N CYS A 74 -10.15 5.97 10.52
CA CYS A 74 -9.92 5.82 11.96
C CYS A 74 -10.90 6.70 12.74
N GLY A 75 -11.64 6.10 13.69
CA GLY A 75 -12.82 6.70 14.29
C GLY A 75 -13.40 5.90 15.45
N ASN A 76 -13.88 6.58 16.49
CA ASN A 76 -14.64 5.95 17.59
C ASN A 76 -16.17 6.17 17.44
N GLY A 77 -16.65 6.68 16.30
CA GLY A 77 -18.03 7.16 16.12
C GLY A 77 -18.60 6.97 14.71
N PHE A 78 -18.51 5.76 14.16
CA PHE A 78 -19.01 5.47 12.80
C PHE A 78 -20.47 5.02 12.75
N SER A 79 -21.02 4.48 13.84
CA SER A 79 -22.38 3.94 13.89
C SER A 79 -23.43 5.01 13.53
N GLY A 80 -24.25 4.73 12.51
CA GLY A 80 -25.34 5.62 12.08
C GLY A 80 -24.88 6.83 11.24
N ARG A 81 -23.61 6.91 10.85
CA ARG A 81 -23.08 7.93 9.93
C ARG A 81 -22.46 7.28 8.70
N PHE A 82 -22.48 7.98 7.56
CA PHE A 82 -21.82 7.58 6.31
C PHE A 82 -22.17 6.16 5.79
N GLY A 83 -23.30 5.59 6.22
CA GLY A 83 -23.75 4.25 5.84
C GLY A 83 -22.91 3.10 6.40
N PHE A 84 -22.25 3.28 7.54
CA PHE A 84 -21.55 2.18 8.21
C PHE A 84 -22.51 1.27 8.95
N ASP A 85 -22.60 0.03 8.46
CA ASP A 85 -23.43 -1.02 9.01
C ASP A 85 -22.62 -2.30 9.23
N CYS A 86 -23.08 -3.12 10.16
CA CYS A 86 -22.51 -4.45 10.38
C CYS A 86 -22.92 -5.40 9.26
N THR A 87 -21.93 -5.98 8.59
CA THR A 87 -22.15 -6.90 7.48
C THR A 87 -21.22 -8.10 7.54
N SER A 88 -21.77 -9.30 7.38
CA SER A 88 -20.99 -10.54 7.24
C SER A 88 -20.45 -10.75 5.82
N ALA A 89 -20.85 -9.91 4.86
CA ALA A 89 -20.46 -10.03 3.46
C ALA A 89 -18.95 -9.86 3.22
N TYR A 90 -18.24 -9.32 4.20
CA TYR A 90 -16.79 -9.12 4.16
C TYR A 90 -16.10 -9.96 5.22
N GLY A 91 -16.74 -10.94 5.86
CA GLY A 91 -16.15 -11.73 6.94
C GLY A 91 -16.75 -11.41 8.30
N THR A 92 -16.25 -12.09 9.33
CA THR A 92 -16.92 -12.14 10.64
C THR A 92 -16.04 -11.68 11.80
N ASN A 93 -16.54 -10.78 12.64
CA ASN A 93 -15.91 -10.37 13.88
C ASN A 93 -16.96 -10.06 14.98
N ALA A 94 -17.20 -11.04 15.86
CA ALA A 94 -18.15 -10.92 16.97
C ALA A 94 -17.77 -9.81 17.98
N GLY A 95 -16.49 -9.45 18.07
CA GLY A 95 -16.02 -8.36 18.93
C GLY A 95 -16.32 -6.96 18.37
N MET A 96 -16.55 -6.83 17.06
CA MET A 96 -16.87 -5.54 16.43
C MET A 96 -18.37 -5.30 16.28
N CYS A 97 -19.14 -6.32 15.88
CA CYS A 97 -20.56 -6.18 15.56
C CYS A 97 -21.50 -6.91 16.53
N GLY A 98 -20.95 -7.49 17.59
CA GLY A 98 -21.68 -8.29 18.57
C GLY A 98 -22.00 -9.70 18.07
N SER A 99 -22.53 -10.53 18.97
CA SER A 99 -22.84 -11.94 18.68
C SER A 99 -24.07 -12.14 17.80
N SER A 100 -24.97 -11.17 17.72
CA SER A 100 -26.22 -11.24 16.94
C SER A 100 -26.01 -11.04 15.43
N CYS A 101 -24.94 -10.35 15.05
CA CYS A 101 -24.48 -10.22 13.66
C CYS A 101 -22.96 -10.13 13.72
N PRO A 102 -22.23 -11.26 13.77
CA PRO A 102 -20.80 -11.25 13.96
C PRO A 102 -20.09 -10.84 12.67
N GLY A 103 -20.53 -9.78 11.98
CA GLY A 103 -19.94 -9.25 10.76
C GLY A 103 -18.82 -8.25 11.05
N MET A 104 -18.43 -7.49 10.02
CA MET A 104 -17.55 -6.33 10.17
C MET A 104 -18.29 -5.03 9.85
N ILE A 105 -17.88 -3.93 10.49
CA ILE A 105 -18.45 -2.60 10.25
C ILE A 105 -17.93 -2.09 8.90
N ARG A 106 -18.82 -1.89 7.93
CA ARG A 106 -18.47 -1.45 6.57
C ARG A 106 -19.46 -0.43 6.06
N SER A 107 -18.99 0.49 5.21
CA SER A 107 -19.89 1.28 4.36
C SER A 107 -19.79 0.85 2.91
N LEU A 108 -20.88 0.32 2.36
CA LEU A 108 -20.96 -0.08 0.95
C LEU A 108 -21.24 1.10 0.02
N ASN A 109 -21.51 2.28 0.59
CA ASN A 109 -21.88 3.47 -0.17
C ASN A 109 -20.74 4.49 -0.25
N THR A 110 -19.70 4.37 0.59
CA THR A 110 -18.58 5.31 0.56
C THR A 110 -17.25 4.66 0.88
N SER A 111 -16.17 5.24 0.37
CA SER A 111 -14.80 4.88 0.72
C SER A 111 -14.26 5.73 1.88
N VAL A 112 -13.18 5.25 2.50
CA VAL A 112 -12.45 5.98 3.54
C VAL A 112 -11.03 6.34 3.09
N VAL A 113 -10.43 7.35 3.72
CA VAL A 113 -9.04 7.76 3.48
C VAL A 113 -8.14 7.50 4.69
N ARG A 114 -6.88 7.20 4.41
CA ARG A 114 -5.78 7.15 5.39
C ARG A 114 -4.57 7.91 4.87
N PHE A 115 -3.81 8.46 5.82
CA PHE A 115 -2.57 9.18 5.58
C PHE A 115 -1.49 8.56 6.47
N PRO A 116 -0.30 8.25 5.95
CA PRO A 116 0.78 7.75 6.77
C PRO A 116 1.42 8.86 7.62
N ASP A 117 2.22 8.47 8.59
CA ASP A 117 2.97 9.40 9.42
C ASP A 117 3.93 10.25 8.58
N GLY A 118 4.03 11.53 8.95
CA GLY A 118 4.85 12.52 8.22
C GLY A 118 4.19 13.11 6.97
N VAL A 119 3.00 12.64 6.56
CA VAL A 119 2.21 13.31 5.52
C VAL A 119 1.34 14.40 6.14
N SER A 120 1.52 15.63 5.69
CA SER A 120 0.81 16.79 6.23
C SER A 120 -0.61 16.89 5.67
N SER A 121 -1.62 17.01 6.54
CA SER A 121 -2.99 17.34 6.14
C SER A 121 -3.14 18.77 5.60
N GLY A 122 -2.13 19.62 5.80
CA GLY A 122 -2.01 20.97 5.24
C GLY A 122 -1.39 21.01 3.84
N ASP A 123 -0.83 19.91 3.35
CA ASP A 123 -0.25 19.84 2.01
C ASP A 123 -1.32 19.84 0.91
N GLY A 124 -1.08 20.61 -0.16
CA GLY A 124 -2.05 20.83 -1.23
C GLY A 124 -2.29 19.59 -2.09
N GLU A 125 -1.26 18.77 -2.34
CA GLU A 125 -1.42 17.49 -3.05
C GLU A 125 -2.15 16.45 -2.20
N THR A 126 -1.88 16.41 -0.89
CA THR A 126 -2.58 15.55 0.06
C THR A 126 -4.07 15.90 0.13
N GLN A 127 -4.39 17.20 0.19
CA GLN A 127 -5.76 17.68 0.07
C GLN A 127 -6.35 17.31 -1.28
N ALA A 128 -5.65 17.56 -2.39
CA ALA A 128 -6.16 17.31 -3.73
C ALA A 128 -6.44 15.82 -3.96
N PHE A 129 -5.59 14.93 -3.45
CA PHE A 129 -5.82 13.49 -3.46
C PHE A 129 -7.14 13.14 -2.76
N ALA A 130 -7.32 13.56 -1.51
CA ALA A 130 -8.54 13.28 -0.77
C ALA A 130 -9.79 13.82 -1.48
N CYS A 131 -9.71 15.04 -2.01
CA CYS A 131 -10.83 15.74 -2.63
C CYS A 131 -11.22 15.15 -4.00
N SER A 132 -10.23 14.88 -4.86
CA SER A 132 -10.46 14.37 -6.21
C SER A 132 -10.91 12.91 -6.22
N THR A 133 -10.31 12.08 -5.37
CA THR A 133 -10.59 10.64 -5.36
C THR A 133 -11.92 10.27 -4.73
N ARG A 134 -12.68 11.20 -4.13
CA ARG A 134 -14.05 10.93 -3.63
C ARG A 134 -15.00 10.46 -4.74
N ARG A 135 -14.78 10.97 -5.97
CA ARG A 135 -15.56 10.59 -7.15
C ARG A 135 -15.31 9.15 -7.60
N MET A 136 -14.31 8.48 -7.02
CA MET A 136 -14.04 7.08 -7.27
C MET A 136 -15.05 6.15 -6.60
N ASP A 137 -15.88 6.62 -5.67
CA ASP A 137 -16.89 5.78 -5.01
C ASP A 137 -17.84 5.13 -6.02
N GLU A 138 -18.31 5.87 -7.02
CA GLU A 138 -19.14 5.33 -8.11
C GLU A 138 -18.38 4.28 -8.93
N ASN A 139 -17.09 4.53 -9.21
CA ASN A 139 -16.25 3.56 -9.91
C ASN A 139 -16.08 2.29 -9.06
N PHE A 140 -15.75 2.40 -7.78
CA PHE A 140 -15.60 1.26 -6.89
C PHE A 140 -16.88 0.44 -6.77
N VAL A 141 -18.04 1.09 -6.63
CA VAL A 141 -19.35 0.44 -6.60
C VAL A 141 -19.62 -0.30 -7.93
N SER A 142 -19.36 0.35 -9.08
CA SER A 142 -19.57 -0.26 -10.40
C SER A 142 -18.68 -1.47 -10.67
N GLN A 143 -17.48 -1.50 -10.08
CA GLN A 143 -16.50 -2.56 -10.22
C GLN A 143 -16.59 -3.62 -9.10
N ASN A 144 -17.50 -3.45 -8.13
CA ASN A 144 -17.73 -4.39 -7.04
C ASN A 144 -18.52 -5.59 -7.57
N GLY A 145 -17.82 -6.51 -8.25
CA GLY A 145 -18.36 -7.71 -8.87
C GLY A 145 -18.72 -8.83 -7.87
N THR A 146 -18.51 -10.08 -8.27
CA THR A 146 -18.81 -11.27 -7.45
C THR A 146 -17.79 -11.52 -6.34
N LEU A 147 -16.51 -11.21 -6.59
CA LEU A 147 -15.42 -11.31 -5.61
C LEU A 147 -15.38 -10.04 -4.76
N ARG A 148 -15.71 -10.18 -3.47
CA ARG A 148 -15.91 -9.05 -2.56
C ARG A 148 -14.75 -8.95 -1.58
N ALA A 149 -13.85 -8.02 -1.87
CA ALA A 149 -12.79 -7.61 -0.95
C ALA A 149 -12.54 -6.11 -1.13
N TRP A 150 -11.35 -5.65 -0.76
CA TRP A 150 -10.99 -4.25 -0.86
C TRP A 150 -10.67 -3.82 -2.29
N GLN A 151 -10.99 -2.58 -2.60
CA GLN A 151 -10.54 -1.84 -3.76
C GLN A 151 -9.96 -0.51 -3.25
N TYR A 152 -8.83 -0.08 -3.80
CA TYR A 152 -8.18 1.11 -3.29
C TYR A 152 -7.28 1.80 -4.31
N ILE A 153 -6.98 3.06 -4.00
CA ILE A 153 -6.00 3.90 -4.70
C ILE A 153 -4.99 4.36 -3.66
N GLY A 154 -3.72 3.98 -3.83
CA GLY A 154 -2.60 4.55 -3.08
C GLY A 154 -1.93 5.66 -3.89
N HIS A 155 -1.70 6.80 -3.28
CA HIS A 155 -0.99 7.94 -3.86
C HIS A 155 0.53 7.83 -3.68
N ASP A 156 1.31 8.56 -4.48
CA ASP A 156 2.77 8.64 -4.35
C ASP A 156 3.27 9.29 -3.04
N SER A 157 2.37 9.95 -2.30
CA SER A 157 2.59 10.41 -0.93
C SER A 157 2.43 9.31 0.13
N GLY A 158 1.93 8.13 -0.24
CA GLY A 158 1.62 7.02 0.66
C GLY A 158 0.19 7.04 1.22
N SER A 159 -0.54 8.12 0.97
CA SER A 159 -1.96 8.24 1.29
C SER A 159 -2.78 7.20 0.52
N ILE A 160 -3.87 6.70 1.09
CA ILE A 160 -4.71 5.67 0.46
C ILE A 160 -6.19 5.97 0.64
N ARG A 161 -6.99 5.66 -0.38
CA ARG A 161 -8.46 5.61 -0.31
C ARG A 161 -8.92 4.17 -0.50
N ILE A 162 -9.79 3.67 0.38
CA ILE A 162 -10.20 2.26 0.48
C ILE A 162 -11.73 2.13 0.42
N TYR A 163 -12.21 1.25 -0.45
CA TYR A 163 -13.60 0.85 -0.59
C TYR A 163 -13.76 -0.67 -0.43
N PRO A 164 -14.85 -1.18 0.16
CA PRO A 164 -15.84 -0.44 0.93
C PRO A 164 -15.22 0.31 2.10
N GLY A 165 -15.89 1.32 2.63
CA GLY A 165 -15.38 2.07 3.77
C GLY A 165 -15.11 1.13 4.94
N ASN A 166 -13.87 1.11 5.44
CA ASN A 166 -13.44 0.28 6.56
C ASN A 166 -13.12 1.14 7.78
N ALA A 167 -14.16 1.40 8.57
CA ALA A 167 -14.05 2.03 9.86
C ALA A 167 -13.29 1.14 10.83
N GLN A 168 -12.19 1.65 11.40
CA GLN A 168 -11.46 0.99 12.48
C GLN A 168 -11.42 1.90 13.72
N GLU A 169 -11.63 1.29 14.88
CA GLU A 169 -11.46 1.95 16.17
C GLU A 169 -10.00 2.35 16.38
N ARG A 170 -9.75 3.53 16.97
CA ARG A 170 -8.40 4.03 17.15
C ARG A 170 -7.71 3.40 18.35
N THR A 171 -7.11 2.22 18.13
CA THR A 171 -6.21 1.56 19.07
C THR A 171 -4.78 1.51 18.52
N ALA A 172 -3.79 1.30 19.39
CA ALA A 172 -2.38 1.17 18.99
C ALA A 172 -2.15 0.07 17.95
N SER A 173 -3.02 -0.95 17.91
CA SER A 173 -2.94 -2.08 16.97
C SER A 173 -3.81 -1.94 15.72
N ARG A 174 -4.92 -1.19 15.75
CA ARG A 174 -5.89 -1.14 14.62
C ARG A 174 -5.82 0.14 13.77
N CYS A 175 -5.18 1.19 14.26
CA CYS A 175 -4.99 2.45 13.52
C CYS A 175 -3.51 2.88 13.49
N GLY A 176 -2.61 1.91 13.40
CA GLY A 176 -1.18 2.16 13.19
C GLY A 176 -0.89 2.83 11.85
N ASP A 177 0.36 3.29 11.69
CA ASP A 177 0.83 3.93 10.47
C ASP A 177 0.72 2.96 9.27
N TYR A 178 -0.14 3.31 8.31
CA TYR A 178 -0.30 2.58 7.05
C TYR A 178 0.25 3.46 5.92
N ASP A 179 1.42 3.10 5.41
CA ASP A 179 1.99 3.70 4.19
C ASP A 179 1.79 2.76 3.01
N ALA A 180 0.97 3.17 2.03
CA ALA A 180 0.71 2.38 0.83
C ALA A 180 1.98 2.01 0.06
N ARG A 181 3.01 2.88 0.09
CA ARG A 181 4.24 2.69 -0.69
C ARG A 181 5.13 1.58 -0.17
N LEU A 182 4.96 1.21 1.10
CA LEU A 182 5.71 0.13 1.73
C LEU A 182 5.00 -1.23 1.58
N ARG A 183 3.87 -1.27 0.86
CA ARG A 183 3.06 -2.48 0.69
C ARG A 183 3.48 -3.29 -0.54
N PRO A 184 3.46 -4.63 -0.46
CA PRO A 184 3.85 -5.51 -1.56
C PRO A 184 3.07 -5.25 -2.85
N TRP A 185 1.79 -4.89 -2.75
CA TRP A 185 0.96 -4.58 -3.91
C TRP A 185 1.39 -3.29 -4.62
N TYR A 186 1.87 -2.29 -3.89
CA TYR A 186 2.30 -1.02 -4.45
C TYR A 186 3.68 -1.17 -5.10
N THR A 187 4.61 -1.81 -4.39
CA THR A 187 5.98 -2.05 -4.86
C THR A 187 5.99 -2.97 -6.07
N SER A 188 5.17 -4.02 -6.09
CA SER A 188 5.09 -4.94 -7.24
C SER A 188 4.58 -4.23 -8.49
N ALA A 189 3.53 -3.42 -8.38
CA ALA A 189 2.97 -2.63 -9.47
C ALA A 189 3.94 -1.60 -10.04
N THR A 190 4.82 -1.04 -9.21
CA THR A 190 5.75 0.02 -9.63
C THR A 190 7.11 -0.51 -10.12
N SER A 191 7.59 -1.63 -9.57
CA SER A 191 8.91 -2.18 -9.90
C SER A 191 8.90 -3.31 -10.93
N GLY A 192 7.78 -4.03 -11.03
CA GLY A 192 7.66 -5.23 -11.86
C GLY A 192 8.61 -6.36 -11.49
N PRO A 193 8.56 -7.47 -12.25
CA PRO A 193 9.49 -8.59 -12.08
C PRO A 193 10.93 -8.12 -12.24
N LYS A 194 11.79 -8.49 -11.28
CA LYS A 194 13.19 -8.08 -11.23
C LYS A 194 14.07 -9.11 -10.51
N ASP A 195 15.34 -9.07 -10.83
CA ASP A 195 16.39 -9.75 -10.09
C ASP A 195 17.02 -8.75 -9.14
N ILE A 196 16.91 -8.96 -7.83
CA ILE A 196 17.42 -8.04 -6.81
C ILE A 196 18.46 -8.72 -5.91
N VAL A 197 19.60 -8.06 -5.73
CA VAL A 197 20.60 -8.44 -4.72
C VAL A 197 20.74 -7.33 -3.70
N ILE A 198 20.55 -7.65 -2.43
CA ILE A 198 20.78 -6.73 -1.31
C ILE A 198 22.15 -7.06 -0.73
N VAL A 199 23.08 -6.11 -0.78
CA VAL A 199 24.47 -6.27 -0.32
C VAL A 199 24.67 -5.41 0.93
N ILE A 200 24.91 -6.06 2.06
CA ILE A 200 24.94 -5.46 3.38
C ILE A 200 26.37 -5.47 3.91
N ASP A 201 26.93 -4.28 4.12
CA ASP A 201 28.15 -4.13 4.90
C ASP A 201 27.87 -4.54 6.34
N ARG A 202 28.65 -5.49 6.84
CA ARG A 202 28.68 -5.90 8.25
C ARG A 202 30.01 -5.59 8.90
N SER A 203 30.78 -4.65 8.38
CA SER A 203 32.02 -4.17 9.00
C SER A 203 31.78 -3.63 10.41
N GLY A 204 32.82 -3.62 11.24
CA GLY A 204 32.70 -3.22 12.65
C GLY A 204 32.17 -1.78 12.86
N SER A 205 32.28 -0.89 11.87
CA SER A 205 31.73 0.47 11.94
C SER A 205 30.20 0.49 12.05
N MET A 206 29.53 -0.53 11.52
CA MET A 206 28.07 -0.69 11.57
C MET A 206 27.52 -0.99 12.98
N LEU A 207 28.38 -1.29 13.97
CA LEU A 207 27.99 -1.42 15.38
C LEU A 207 27.63 -0.07 16.02
N ASN A 208 28.05 1.04 15.43
CA ASN A 208 27.86 2.35 16.06
C ASN A 208 26.41 2.80 15.94
N ASP A 209 25.83 3.26 17.06
CA ASP A 209 24.82 4.34 17.12
C ASP A 209 24.72 4.85 18.57
N ASN A 210 25.71 5.62 19.01
CA ASN A 210 25.53 6.49 20.16
C ASN A 210 25.33 7.92 19.65
N VAL A 211 24.13 8.24 19.16
CA VAL A 211 23.73 9.65 19.02
C VAL A 211 23.66 10.22 20.45
N PRO A 212 24.50 11.21 20.82
CA PRO A 212 24.47 11.77 22.17
C PRO A 212 23.06 12.27 22.49
N GLY A 213 22.44 11.70 23.52
CA GLY A 213 21.08 12.04 23.97
C GLY A 213 19.93 11.21 23.39
N GLN A 214 20.18 10.20 22.54
CA GLN A 214 19.13 9.31 22.00
C GLN A 214 19.49 7.80 22.14
N PRO A 215 19.58 7.26 23.37
CA PRO A 215 20.10 5.90 23.66
C PRO A 215 19.21 4.72 23.20
N ASN A 216 18.07 4.98 22.55
CA ASN A 216 17.07 3.94 22.20
C ASN A 216 16.90 3.74 20.67
N ARG A 217 17.82 4.23 19.83
CA ARG A 217 17.62 4.21 18.36
C ARG A 217 18.14 2.95 17.65
N GLY A 218 18.73 2.00 18.38
CA GLY A 218 19.38 0.82 17.80
C GLY A 218 20.64 1.19 17.03
N THR A 219 21.38 0.19 16.54
CA THR A 219 22.62 0.33 15.72
C THR A 219 22.33 0.47 14.22
N ARG A 220 23.30 0.96 13.43
CA ARG A 220 23.19 1.02 11.96
C ARG A 220 22.92 -0.36 11.37
N MET A 221 23.55 -1.38 11.96
CA MET A 221 23.28 -2.78 11.62
C MET A 221 21.83 -3.17 11.92
N GLU A 222 21.31 -2.88 13.11
CA GLU A 222 19.89 -3.15 13.45
C GLU A 222 18.92 -2.42 12.51
N ALA A 223 19.19 -1.17 12.16
CA ALA A 223 18.41 -0.41 11.19
C ALA A 223 18.47 -1.04 9.78
N THR A 224 19.66 -1.52 9.38
CA THR A 224 19.88 -2.18 8.08
C THR A 224 19.16 -3.53 8.01
N VAL A 225 19.21 -4.31 9.09
CA VAL A 225 18.47 -5.57 9.25
C VAL A 225 16.97 -5.32 9.13
N ALA A 226 16.43 -4.36 9.89
CA ALA A 226 15.00 -4.02 9.86
C ALA A 226 14.55 -3.58 8.45
N ALA A 227 15.32 -2.71 7.79
CA ALA A 227 15.01 -2.24 6.45
C ALA A 227 15.11 -3.35 5.39
N THR A 228 16.12 -4.24 5.50
CA THR A 228 16.27 -5.38 4.60
C THR A 228 15.08 -6.34 4.74
N GLN A 229 14.68 -6.67 5.97
CA GLN A 229 13.53 -7.53 6.21
C GLN A 229 12.23 -6.92 5.67
N ALA A 230 12.03 -5.62 5.86
CA ALA A 230 10.89 -4.92 5.28
C ALA A 230 10.92 -4.94 3.75
N LEU A 231 12.08 -4.68 3.13
CA LEU A 231 12.25 -4.76 1.67
C LEU A 231 11.95 -6.17 1.14
N LEU A 232 12.47 -7.21 1.79
CA LEU A 232 12.18 -8.60 1.44
C LEU A 232 10.67 -8.89 1.46
N GLY A 233 9.96 -8.33 2.44
CA GLY A 233 8.50 -8.43 2.54
C GLY A 233 7.76 -7.76 1.37
N THR A 234 8.38 -6.82 0.64
CA THR A 234 7.76 -6.14 -0.51
C THR A 234 7.88 -6.90 -1.83
N LEU A 235 8.66 -7.98 -1.87
CA LEU A 235 8.92 -8.76 -3.07
C LEU A 235 7.79 -9.74 -3.38
N THR A 236 7.66 -10.09 -4.64
CA THR A 236 6.65 -11.06 -5.12
C THR A 236 7.31 -12.30 -5.69
N PRO A 237 6.59 -13.42 -5.87
CA PRO A 237 7.18 -14.64 -6.44
C PRO A 237 7.59 -14.54 -7.91
N ASN A 238 7.31 -13.40 -8.56
CA ASN A 238 7.84 -13.05 -9.87
C ASN A 238 9.19 -12.31 -9.81
N ASP A 239 9.66 -11.98 -8.61
CA ASP A 239 11.00 -11.45 -8.36
C ASP A 239 11.94 -12.60 -7.98
N ASN A 240 13.22 -12.47 -8.38
CA ASN A 240 14.29 -13.29 -7.82
C ASN A 240 15.12 -12.45 -6.86
N VAL A 241 15.51 -13.02 -5.73
CA VAL A 241 16.22 -12.31 -4.66
C VAL A 241 17.42 -13.09 -4.17
N GLY A 242 18.48 -12.35 -3.83
CA GLY A 242 19.61 -12.81 -3.04
C GLY A 242 19.98 -11.75 -2.02
N VAL A 243 20.54 -12.18 -0.90
CA VAL A 243 21.12 -11.27 0.09
C VAL A 243 22.58 -11.67 0.31
N VAL A 244 23.46 -10.69 0.25
CA VAL A 244 24.90 -10.84 0.47
C VAL A 244 25.27 -10.00 1.68
N THR A 245 26.10 -10.55 2.55
CA THR A 245 26.75 -9.75 3.58
C THR A 245 28.27 -9.77 3.38
N PHE A 246 28.93 -8.67 3.70
CA PHE A 246 30.38 -8.56 3.56
C PHE A 246 31.03 -7.79 4.71
N SER A 247 32.23 -8.20 5.09
CA SER A 247 33.16 -7.44 5.92
C SER A 247 34.57 -7.63 5.36
N THR A 248 35.43 -8.44 5.99
CA THR A 248 36.74 -8.82 5.44
C THR A 248 36.60 -9.79 4.26
N GLY A 249 35.58 -10.64 4.29
CA GLY A 249 35.12 -11.48 3.18
C GLY A 249 33.63 -11.26 2.92
N ALA A 250 33.05 -12.03 2.01
CA ALA A 250 31.62 -11.94 1.70
C ALA A 250 30.98 -13.31 1.53
N GLU A 251 29.69 -13.39 1.81
CA GLU A 251 28.89 -14.62 1.65
C GLU A 251 27.45 -14.31 1.28
N ALA A 252 26.83 -15.26 0.57
CA ALA A 252 25.39 -15.25 0.30
C ALA A 252 24.64 -15.85 1.48
N LEU A 253 23.58 -15.17 1.93
CA LEU A 253 22.75 -15.60 3.05
C LEU A 253 21.69 -16.61 2.61
N GLY A 254 21.19 -17.40 3.57
CA GLY A 254 20.12 -18.37 3.35
C GLY A 254 20.55 -19.68 2.69
N GLY A 255 21.85 -19.89 2.46
CA GLY A 255 22.39 -21.13 1.87
C GLY A 255 22.15 -21.25 0.36
N PHE A 256 21.83 -20.14 -0.33
CA PHE A 256 21.57 -20.13 -1.76
C PHE A 256 22.83 -19.83 -2.57
N SER A 257 23.04 -20.58 -3.65
CA SER A 257 24.15 -20.39 -4.60
C SER A 257 23.77 -19.59 -5.85
N ALA A 258 22.51 -19.20 -5.97
CA ALA A 258 21.93 -18.39 -7.04
C ALA A 258 20.78 -17.55 -6.45
N LEU A 259 20.24 -16.61 -7.21
CA LEU A 259 19.01 -15.92 -6.80
C LEU A 259 17.87 -16.94 -6.75
N VAL A 260 16.98 -16.74 -5.77
CA VAL A 260 15.80 -17.58 -5.59
C VAL A 260 14.53 -16.76 -5.78
N ARG A 261 13.48 -17.37 -6.32
CA ARG A 261 12.17 -16.70 -6.37
C ARG A 261 11.75 -16.26 -4.97
N ALA A 262 11.24 -15.04 -4.84
CA ALA A 262 10.78 -14.48 -3.57
C ALA A 262 9.41 -15.06 -3.15
N THR A 263 9.36 -16.38 -2.95
CA THR A 263 8.24 -17.06 -2.30
C THR A 263 8.25 -16.76 -0.80
N ASN A 264 7.12 -16.88 -0.12
CA ASN A 264 7.04 -16.65 1.33
C ASN A 264 8.07 -17.51 2.11
N ALA A 265 8.31 -18.75 1.68
CA ALA A 265 9.31 -19.63 2.32
C ALA A 265 10.75 -19.14 2.13
N ASN A 266 11.13 -18.71 0.92
CA ASN A 266 12.46 -18.19 0.64
C ASN A 266 12.69 -16.83 1.31
N VAL A 267 11.67 -15.96 1.29
CA VAL A 267 11.68 -14.67 1.98
C VAL A 267 11.84 -14.87 3.49
N GLN A 268 11.14 -15.83 4.10
CA GLN A 268 11.30 -16.14 5.52
C GLN A 268 12.70 -16.66 5.84
N THR A 269 13.25 -17.52 4.98
CA THR A 269 14.63 -18.05 5.12
C THR A 269 15.66 -16.92 5.09
N LEU A 270 15.56 -16.02 4.11
CA LEU A 270 16.44 -14.85 3.99
C LEU A 270 16.25 -13.88 5.16
N SER A 271 15.00 -13.61 5.55
CA SER A 271 14.67 -12.70 6.66
C SER A 271 15.25 -13.18 7.99
N THR A 272 15.21 -14.49 8.24
CA THR A 272 15.80 -15.12 9.42
C THR A 272 17.33 -15.04 9.39
N ALA A 273 17.94 -15.31 8.23
CA ALA A 273 19.39 -15.22 8.06
C ALA A 273 19.89 -13.77 8.25
N VAL A 274 19.18 -12.79 7.69
CA VAL A 274 19.45 -11.36 7.87
C VAL A 274 19.34 -10.95 9.34
N GLY A 275 18.35 -11.45 10.07
CA GLY A 275 18.20 -11.19 11.51
C GLY A 275 19.33 -11.72 12.39
N SER A 276 20.20 -12.57 11.83
CA SER A 276 21.37 -13.14 12.52
C SER A 276 22.68 -12.43 12.15
N VAL A 277 22.64 -11.42 11.27
CA VAL A 277 23.83 -10.67 10.88
C VAL A 277 24.25 -9.72 12.01
N PHE A 278 25.52 -9.79 12.39
CA PHE A 278 26.15 -8.89 13.35
C PHE A 278 27.38 -8.25 12.73
N ALA A 279 27.71 -7.06 13.20
CA ALA A 279 28.80 -6.28 12.65
C ALA A 279 30.17 -6.70 13.25
N ASP A 280 31.14 -7.03 12.39
CA ASP A 280 32.54 -7.33 12.71
C ASP A 280 33.47 -7.06 11.52
N GLY A 281 34.79 -7.10 11.76
CA GLY A 281 35.77 -7.14 10.69
C GLY A 281 35.95 -5.81 9.94
N SER A 282 36.66 -5.89 8.81
CA SER A 282 36.99 -4.74 7.94
C SER A 282 35.92 -4.52 6.85
N THR A 283 36.17 -3.61 5.91
CA THR A 283 35.27 -3.30 4.79
C THR A 283 35.92 -3.69 3.46
N ASN A 284 35.31 -4.61 2.70
CA ASN A 284 35.81 -5.12 1.41
C ASN A 284 34.71 -5.09 0.34
N PHE A 285 34.69 -4.03 -0.47
CA PHE A 285 33.61 -3.81 -1.44
C PHE A 285 33.65 -4.84 -2.57
N ASN A 286 34.85 -5.15 -3.08
CA ASN A 286 35.04 -6.10 -4.17
C ASN A 286 34.54 -7.49 -3.79
N ALA A 287 34.78 -7.96 -2.56
CA ALA A 287 34.26 -9.24 -2.09
C ALA A 287 32.72 -9.26 -2.11
N GLY A 288 32.08 -8.21 -1.58
CA GLY A 288 30.61 -8.09 -1.56
C GLY A 288 30.02 -8.10 -2.97
N PHE A 289 30.56 -7.28 -3.88
CA PHE A 289 30.11 -7.24 -5.27
C PHE A 289 30.40 -8.54 -6.02
N GLN A 290 31.56 -9.16 -5.85
CA GLN A 290 31.89 -10.42 -6.51
C GLN A 290 30.86 -11.51 -6.18
N VAL A 291 30.48 -11.66 -4.91
CA VAL A 291 29.43 -12.61 -4.51
C VAL A 291 28.08 -12.22 -5.11
N ALA A 292 27.72 -10.94 -5.12
CA ALA A 292 26.47 -10.46 -5.71
C ALA A 292 26.36 -10.79 -7.21
N PHE A 293 27.41 -10.50 -7.99
CA PHE A 293 27.44 -10.83 -9.42
C PHE A 293 27.48 -12.34 -9.67
N ASN A 294 28.14 -13.11 -8.79
CA ASN A 294 28.11 -14.58 -8.86
C ASN A 294 26.69 -15.14 -8.66
N LEU A 295 25.91 -14.60 -7.72
CA LEU A 295 24.51 -15.02 -7.53
C LEU A 295 23.67 -14.74 -8.79
N ILE A 296 23.79 -13.54 -9.36
CA ILE A 296 23.08 -13.16 -10.57
C ILE A 296 23.45 -14.12 -11.72
N ARG A 297 24.75 -14.33 -11.98
CA ARG A 297 25.22 -15.19 -13.07
C ARG A 297 24.85 -16.67 -12.90
N SER A 298 24.74 -17.13 -11.66
CA SER A 298 24.38 -18.53 -11.36
C SER A 298 22.87 -18.79 -11.47
N THR A 299 22.06 -17.76 -11.68
CA THR A 299 20.61 -17.87 -11.80
C THR A 299 20.24 -18.28 -13.22
N THR A 300 19.80 -19.52 -13.41
CA THR A 300 19.42 -20.08 -14.73
C THR A 300 17.97 -19.78 -15.11
N GLU A 301 17.15 -19.42 -14.13
CA GLU A 301 15.77 -18.94 -14.28
C GLU A 301 15.73 -17.45 -14.69
N ASP A 302 16.73 -17.01 -15.47
CA ASP A 302 16.88 -15.62 -15.94
C ASP A 302 15.75 -15.27 -16.93
N VAL A 303 14.60 -14.91 -16.36
CA VAL A 303 13.66 -14.02 -17.02
C VAL A 303 14.44 -12.72 -17.23
N ASN A 304 14.68 -12.31 -18.47
CA ASN A 304 15.51 -11.17 -18.93
C ASN A 304 15.05 -9.78 -18.37
N CYS A 305 14.88 -9.71 -17.06
CA CYS A 305 14.26 -8.69 -16.25
C CYS A 305 15.32 -7.70 -15.77
N ASN A 306 14.86 -6.60 -15.19
CA ASN A 306 15.75 -5.59 -14.64
C ASN A 306 16.56 -6.19 -13.50
N LYS A 307 17.87 -5.99 -13.52
CA LYS A 307 18.77 -6.45 -12.47
C LYS A 307 19.14 -5.27 -11.58
N VAL A 308 19.04 -5.45 -10.27
CA VAL A 308 19.21 -4.38 -9.29
C VAL A 308 20.14 -4.87 -8.18
N ILE A 309 21.14 -4.06 -7.84
CA ILE A 309 21.95 -4.27 -6.66
C ILE A 309 21.71 -3.09 -5.72
N LEU A 310 21.28 -3.37 -4.50
CA LEU A 310 21.18 -2.39 -3.42
C LEU A 310 22.36 -2.60 -2.48
N PHE A 311 23.25 -1.61 -2.40
CA PHE A 311 24.50 -1.69 -1.65
C PHE A 311 24.46 -0.75 -0.45
N LEU A 312 24.45 -1.29 0.77
CA LEU A 312 24.37 -0.54 2.02
C LEU A 312 25.72 -0.62 2.74
N THR A 313 26.30 0.52 3.09
CA THR A 313 27.62 0.60 3.72
C THR A 313 27.75 1.85 4.59
N ASP A 314 28.45 1.78 5.72
CA ASP A 314 28.96 2.95 6.43
C ASP A 314 30.49 3.10 6.36
N GLY A 315 31.17 2.05 5.86
CA GLY A 315 32.61 1.88 5.98
C GLY A 315 33.42 2.52 4.86
N GLU A 316 34.64 2.91 5.21
CA GLU A 316 35.69 3.28 4.27
C GLU A 316 36.36 2.03 3.70
N ALA A 317 36.08 1.70 2.44
CA ALA A 317 36.74 0.59 1.77
C ALA A 317 38.24 0.86 1.64
N ALA A 318 39.10 -0.14 1.92
CA ALA A 318 40.54 0.02 1.68
C ALA A 318 40.88 0.10 0.18
N GLU A 319 40.01 -0.46 -0.66
CA GLU A 319 40.17 -0.46 -2.12
C GLU A 319 39.98 0.95 -2.70
N SER A 320 40.74 1.25 -3.75
CA SER A 320 40.61 2.54 -4.44
C SER A 320 39.32 2.60 -5.28
N GLU A 321 38.77 3.81 -5.46
CA GLU A 321 37.56 4.02 -6.28
C GLU A 321 37.73 3.46 -7.71
N SER A 322 38.89 3.71 -8.34
CA SER A 322 39.17 3.26 -9.71
C SER A 322 39.24 1.73 -9.83
N GLU A 323 39.79 1.05 -8.82
CA GLU A 323 39.83 -0.41 -8.76
C GLU A 323 38.41 -0.99 -8.66
N ILE A 324 37.60 -0.46 -7.73
CA ILE A 324 36.21 -0.90 -7.56
C ILE A 324 35.42 -0.73 -8.87
N LEU A 325 35.51 0.45 -9.51
CA LEU A 325 34.81 0.72 -10.76
C LEU A 325 35.29 -0.15 -11.94
N ALA A 326 36.59 -0.46 -12.01
CA ALA A 326 37.13 -1.35 -13.05
C ALA A 326 36.62 -2.79 -12.89
N ASN A 327 36.57 -3.29 -11.65
CA ASN A 327 36.03 -4.62 -11.35
C ASN A 327 34.52 -4.69 -11.64
N LEU A 328 33.76 -3.67 -11.21
CA LEU A 328 32.34 -3.58 -11.51
C LEU A 328 32.06 -3.56 -13.02
N THR A 329 32.84 -2.80 -13.80
CA THR A 329 32.73 -2.80 -15.27
C THR A 329 32.94 -4.20 -15.85
N THR A 330 33.93 -4.94 -15.32
CA THR A 330 34.22 -6.31 -15.74
C THR A 330 33.08 -7.27 -15.40
N TRP A 331 32.49 -7.18 -14.21
CA TRP A 331 31.38 -8.04 -13.81
C TRP A 331 30.07 -7.69 -14.54
N GLN A 332 29.82 -6.41 -14.79
CA GLN A 332 28.67 -5.96 -15.58
C GLN A 332 28.67 -6.53 -17.00
N ALA A 333 29.84 -6.59 -17.63
CA ALA A 333 30.00 -7.14 -18.99
C ALA A 333 29.69 -8.65 -19.08
N GLN A 334 29.58 -9.35 -17.95
CA GLN A 334 29.24 -10.78 -17.89
C GLN A 334 27.73 -11.03 -17.76
N LEU A 335 26.93 -9.97 -17.56
CA LEU A 335 25.48 -10.09 -17.42
C LEU A 335 24.78 -9.94 -18.77
N SER A 336 23.69 -10.68 -18.96
CA SER A 336 22.77 -10.55 -20.12
C SER A 336 22.20 -9.13 -20.24
N ARG A 337 21.93 -8.51 -19.07
CA ARG A 337 21.56 -7.11 -18.92
C ARG A 337 22.35 -6.52 -17.76
N PRO A 338 22.96 -5.33 -17.92
CA PRO A 338 23.64 -4.65 -16.81
C PRO A 338 22.70 -4.43 -15.63
N ALA A 339 23.24 -4.58 -14.42
CA ALA A 339 22.53 -4.28 -13.19
C ALA A 339 22.58 -2.77 -12.87
N HIS A 340 21.46 -2.21 -12.43
CA HIS A 340 21.41 -0.89 -11.83
C HIS A 340 21.91 -0.98 -10.38
N ILE A 341 22.92 -0.20 -10.00
CA ILE A 341 23.50 -0.25 -8.65
C ILE A 341 23.11 0.98 -7.86
N PHE A 342 22.30 0.78 -6.83
CA PHE A 342 21.91 1.81 -5.87
C PHE A 342 22.78 1.68 -4.64
N THR A 343 23.24 2.80 -4.12
CA THR A 343 24.16 2.81 -2.98
C THR A 343 23.61 3.68 -1.86
N TYR A 344 23.79 3.20 -0.64
CA TYR A 344 23.28 3.82 0.56
C TYR A 344 24.41 3.97 1.58
N SER A 345 24.80 5.22 1.83
CA SER A 345 25.82 5.54 2.85
C SER A 345 25.14 5.70 4.21
N MET A 346 25.49 4.84 5.16
CA MET A 346 24.81 4.60 6.43
C MET A 346 25.50 5.34 7.59
N SER A 347 25.49 6.67 7.58
CA SER A 347 25.80 7.54 8.73
C SER A 347 25.84 8.99 8.26
N SER A 348 25.81 9.97 9.18
CA SER A 348 26.29 11.32 8.87
C SER A 348 27.80 11.38 8.58
N ALA A 349 28.60 10.49 9.16
CA ALA A 349 30.06 10.47 9.09
C ALA A 349 30.64 9.46 8.08
N SER A 350 29.80 8.84 7.25
CA SER A 350 30.21 7.83 6.26
C SER A 350 31.08 8.40 5.13
N GLU A 351 31.86 7.53 4.49
CA GLU A 351 32.50 7.82 3.21
C GLU A 351 31.45 7.81 2.08
N ASP A 352 31.28 8.97 1.45
CA ASP A 352 30.25 9.14 0.42
C ASP A 352 30.82 9.11 -1.01
N ALA A 353 32.15 9.24 -1.20
CA ALA A 353 32.75 9.37 -2.52
C ALA A 353 32.59 8.09 -3.35
N LYS A 354 33.09 6.95 -2.85
CA LYS A 354 33.03 5.66 -3.56
C LYS A 354 31.58 5.21 -3.81
N PRO A 355 30.66 5.21 -2.81
CA PRO A 355 29.26 4.86 -3.07
C PRO A 355 28.59 5.73 -4.13
N ARG A 356 28.86 7.05 -4.16
CA ARG A 356 28.35 7.94 -5.21
C ARG A 356 28.91 7.59 -6.58
N ALA A 357 30.23 7.37 -6.69
CA ALA A 357 30.87 7.02 -7.95
C ALA A 357 30.31 5.71 -8.52
N ILE A 358 30.09 4.71 -7.67
CA ILE A 358 29.47 3.42 -8.04
C ILE A 358 28.05 3.63 -8.60
N ALA A 359 27.19 4.37 -7.89
CA ALA A 359 25.83 4.61 -8.35
C ALA A 359 25.78 5.39 -9.67
N CYS A 360 26.67 6.37 -9.84
CA CYS A 360 26.78 7.14 -11.07
C CYS A 360 27.25 6.29 -12.26
N ALA A 361 28.27 5.45 -12.08
CA ALA A 361 28.83 4.61 -13.13
C ALA A 361 27.86 3.50 -13.59
N HIS A 362 26.90 3.12 -12.74
CA HIS A 362 26.01 1.98 -12.98
C HIS A 362 24.52 2.34 -12.93
N GLN A 363 24.17 3.52 -13.47
CA GLN A 363 22.80 3.95 -13.71
C GLN A 363 21.88 3.76 -12.50
N GLY A 364 22.35 4.11 -11.32
CA GLY A 364 21.58 4.06 -10.08
C GLY A 364 21.51 5.41 -9.39
N VAL A 365 21.05 5.38 -8.14
CA VAL A 365 20.92 6.55 -7.26
C VAL A 365 21.66 6.28 -5.96
N TRP A 366 22.43 7.27 -5.52
CA TRP A 366 23.00 7.28 -4.18
C TRP A 366 22.08 8.03 -3.21
N ALA A 367 22.01 7.56 -1.98
CA ALA A 367 21.35 8.27 -0.89
C ALA A 367 22.15 8.15 0.42
N LYS A 368 22.19 9.25 1.17
CA LYS A 368 22.72 9.26 2.53
C LYS A 368 21.61 8.98 3.54
N ILE A 369 21.86 8.05 4.44
CA ILE A 369 21.01 7.71 5.58
C ILE A 369 21.72 8.22 6.82
N ALA A 370 21.21 9.32 7.38
CA ALA A 370 21.76 9.88 8.61
C ALA A 370 21.49 8.96 9.80
N ASP A 371 22.31 9.07 10.85
CA ASP A 371 22.18 8.23 12.05
C ASP A 371 20.78 8.38 12.67
N GLY A 372 20.14 7.25 13.00
CA GLY A 372 18.79 7.20 13.55
C GLY A 372 17.64 7.49 12.57
N VAL A 373 17.93 7.66 11.27
CA VAL A 373 16.91 7.70 10.20
C VAL A 373 16.64 6.28 9.71
N ASP A 374 15.37 5.91 9.61
CA ASP A 374 14.97 4.63 9.02
C ASP A 374 15.42 4.55 7.54
N PRO A 375 16.29 3.58 7.17
CA PRO A 375 16.75 3.40 5.79
C PRO A 375 15.62 3.29 4.77
N LEU A 376 14.47 2.69 5.12
CA LEU A 376 13.33 2.53 4.22
C LEU A 376 12.83 3.86 3.66
N THR A 377 12.92 4.93 4.46
CA THR A 377 12.52 6.28 4.04
C THR A 377 13.37 6.83 2.90
N LYS A 378 14.64 6.41 2.82
CA LYS A 378 15.59 6.80 1.77
C LYS A 378 15.61 5.82 0.60
N MET A 379 15.32 4.54 0.85
CA MET A 379 15.17 3.53 -0.19
C MET A 379 13.96 3.77 -1.11
N ARG A 380 13.07 4.72 -0.77
CA ARG A 380 12.02 5.23 -1.66
C ARG A 380 12.52 5.67 -3.04
N SER A 381 13.75 6.20 -3.12
CA SER A 381 14.35 6.63 -4.40
C SER A 381 14.52 5.48 -5.39
N TYR A 382 14.79 4.27 -4.90
CA TYR A 382 14.88 3.06 -5.72
C TYR A 382 13.51 2.70 -6.33
N PHE A 383 12.44 2.73 -5.52
CA PHE A 383 11.09 2.47 -6.03
C PHE A 383 10.64 3.52 -7.03
N GLN A 384 10.91 4.80 -6.74
CA GLN A 384 10.61 5.90 -7.67
C GLN A 384 11.38 5.75 -8.98
N PHE A 385 12.66 5.38 -8.91
CA PHE A 385 13.47 5.16 -10.08
C PHE A 385 12.89 4.07 -10.99
N LEU A 386 12.59 2.90 -10.43
CA LEU A 386 11.96 1.82 -11.20
C LEU A 386 10.59 2.21 -11.74
N ALA A 387 9.76 2.86 -10.92
CA ALA A 387 8.44 3.31 -11.35
C ALA A 387 8.51 4.29 -12.53
N SER A 388 9.49 5.19 -12.55
CA SER A 388 9.68 6.16 -13.62
C SER A 388 10.17 5.50 -14.91
N GLY A 389 11.06 4.50 -14.83
CA GLY A 389 11.64 3.86 -16.00
C GLY A 389 10.84 2.68 -16.56
N ILE A 390 9.81 2.23 -15.88
CA ILE A 390 8.98 1.11 -16.32
C ILE A 390 7.67 1.63 -16.92
N SER A 391 7.46 1.32 -18.20
CA SER A 391 6.16 1.46 -18.84
C SER A 391 5.49 0.09 -18.91
N SER A 392 4.49 -0.13 -18.06
CA SER A 392 3.71 -1.37 -18.06
C SER A 392 2.23 -1.07 -17.84
N THR A 393 1.39 -1.83 -18.52
CA THR A 393 -0.07 -1.92 -18.30
C THR A 393 -0.46 -3.29 -17.76
N THR A 394 0.51 -4.13 -17.41
CA THR A 394 0.29 -5.48 -16.90
C THR A 394 -0.11 -5.40 -15.43
N VAL A 395 -1.27 -5.97 -15.12
CA VAL A 395 -1.72 -6.18 -13.73
C VAL A 395 -0.79 -7.18 -13.05
N ARG A 396 -0.42 -6.89 -11.80
CA ARG A 396 0.47 -7.75 -11.02
C ARG A 396 -0.24 -8.27 -9.79
N TRP A 397 0.15 -9.48 -9.40
CA TRP A 397 -0.44 -10.19 -8.29
C TRP A 397 0.62 -10.42 -7.21
N THR A 398 0.27 -10.12 -5.96
CA THR A 398 1.16 -10.36 -4.81
C THR A 398 1.27 -11.84 -4.46
N ALA A 399 2.24 -12.19 -3.61
CA ALA A 399 2.11 -13.42 -2.81
C ALA A 399 0.89 -13.33 -1.88
N PRO A 400 0.37 -14.46 -1.37
CA PRO A 400 -0.60 -14.46 -0.29
C PRO A 400 -0.03 -13.75 0.94
N TYR A 401 -0.81 -12.85 1.52
CA TYR A 401 -0.50 -12.19 2.78
C TYR A 401 -1.77 -11.98 3.60
N GLU A 402 -1.62 -11.77 4.91
CA GLU A 402 -2.75 -11.53 5.81
C GLU A 402 -3.27 -10.10 5.69
N ASP A 403 -4.59 -9.95 5.57
CA ASP A 403 -5.23 -8.65 5.47
C ASP A 403 -5.02 -7.79 6.72
N ALA A 404 -4.55 -6.56 6.51
CA ALA A 404 -4.47 -5.54 7.54
C ALA A 404 -5.84 -5.12 8.11
N PHE A 405 -6.94 -5.46 7.42
CA PHE A 405 -8.30 -5.08 7.79
C PHE A 405 -9.21 -6.24 8.22
N GLY A 406 -8.64 -7.44 8.38
CA GLY A 406 -9.32 -8.60 8.98
C GLY A 406 -10.12 -9.50 8.03
N LEU A 407 -9.95 -9.40 6.70
CA LEU A 407 -10.50 -10.36 5.73
C LEU A 407 -9.81 -11.74 5.77
N GLY A 408 -8.64 -11.84 6.42
CA GLY A 408 -7.78 -13.03 6.41
C GLY A 408 -6.84 -13.07 5.21
N GLN A 409 -6.41 -14.28 4.83
CA GLN A 409 -5.42 -14.46 3.78
C GLN A 409 -5.96 -14.04 2.39
N MET A 410 -5.21 -13.15 1.73
CA MET A 410 -5.60 -12.57 0.46
C MET A 410 -4.43 -12.44 -0.52
N VAL A 411 -4.77 -12.15 -1.76
CA VAL A 411 -3.85 -11.64 -2.79
C VAL A 411 -4.39 -10.35 -3.37
N THR A 412 -3.51 -9.50 -3.85
CA THR A 412 -3.88 -8.22 -4.46
C THR A 412 -3.50 -8.19 -5.92
N ALA A 413 -4.46 -7.83 -6.76
CA ALA A 413 -4.21 -7.35 -8.11
C ALA A 413 -3.88 -5.85 -8.06
N SER A 414 -2.75 -5.43 -8.61
CA SER A 414 -2.32 -4.03 -8.61
C SER A 414 -1.85 -3.55 -9.98
N LEU A 415 -2.10 -2.26 -10.25
CA LEU A 415 -1.75 -1.62 -11.50
C LEU A 415 -1.30 -0.17 -11.24
N PRO A 416 -0.13 0.25 -11.74
CA PRO A 416 0.35 1.61 -11.53
C PRO A 416 -0.46 2.61 -12.35
N VAL A 417 -0.72 3.77 -11.76
CA VAL A 417 -1.43 4.89 -12.38
C VAL A 417 -0.40 5.95 -12.73
N TYR A 418 -0.35 6.30 -14.02
CA TYR A 418 0.53 7.33 -14.52
C TYR A 418 -0.27 8.49 -15.09
N TYR A 419 0.32 9.67 -14.99
CA TYR A 419 -0.12 10.87 -15.66
C TYR A 419 0.94 11.28 -16.68
N THR A 420 0.52 11.50 -17.93
CA THR A 420 1.40 11.92 -19.01
C THR A 420 1.02 13.33 -19.45
N THR A 421 1.97 14.26 -19.43
CA THR A 421 1.81 15.63 -19.91
C THR A 421 3.03 16.03 -20.73
N GLY A 422 2.83 16.61 -21.91
CA GLY A 422 3.95 17.02 -22.77
C GLY A 422 4.92 15.90 -23.18
N GLY A 423 4.45 14.65 -23.24
CA GLY A 423 5.29 13.47 -23.51
C GLY A 423 6.03 12.90 -22.29
N VAL A 424 5.95 13.57 -21.14
CA VAL A 424 6.59 13.16 -19.90
C VAL A 424 5.60 12.41 -19.00
N ARG A 425 6.03 11.26 -18.47
CA ARG A 425 5.22 10.34 -17.67
C ARG A 425 5.65 10.36 -16.20
N ALA A 426 4.72 10.64 -15.30
CA ALA A 426 4.92 10.63 -13.86
C ALA A 426 4.03 9.59 -13.17
N LEU A 427 4.58 8.86 -12.19
CA LEU A 427 3.79 7.99 -11.32
C LEU A 427 2.91 8.86 -10.42
N VAL A 428 1.62 8.60 -10.42
CA VAL A 428 0.65 9.25 -9.53
C VAL A 428 0.34 8.39 -8.30
N GLY A 429 0.36 7.08 -8.50
CA GLY A 429 -0.08 6.14 -7.50
C GLY A 429 -0.27 4.75 -8.08
N VAL A 430 -0.97 3.89 -7.35
CA VAL A 430 -1.28 2.52 -7.73
C VAL A 430 -2.73 2.23 -7.34
N VAL A 431 -3.49 1.62 -8.25
CA VAL A 431 -4.77 1.01 -7.90
C VAL A 431 -4.54 -0.42 -7.47
N GLY A 432 -5.27 -0.86 -6.46
CA GLY A 432 -5.26 -2.24 -5.99
C GLY A 432 -6.67 -2.77 -5.80
N ALA A 433 -6.83 -4.07 -6.00
CA ALA A 433 -8.07 -4.76 -5.70
C ALA A 433 -7.76 -6.17 -5.18
N ASP A 434 -8.25 -6.45 -3.99
CA ASP A 434 -7.99 -7.70 -3.29
C ASP A 434 -8.94 -8.81 -3.74
N VAL A 435 -8.52 -10.04 -3.51
CA VAL A 435 -9.36 -11.23 -3.52
C VAL A 435 -8.88 -12.14 -2.41
N THR A 436 -9.80 -12.69 -1.62
CA THR A 436 -9.39 -13.66 -0.59
C THR A 436 -8.92 -14.96 -1.25
N MET A 437 -7.98 -15.65 -0.63
CA MET A 437 -7.53 -16.96 -1.14
C MET A 437 -8.67 -17.97 -1.18
N ALA A 438 -9.57 -17.91 -0.18
CA ALA A 438 -10.76 -18.77 -0.11
C ALA A 438 -11.70 -18.55 -1.31
N GLU A 439 -11.95 -17.30 -1.72
CA GLU A 439 -12.79 -17.01 -2.88
C GLU A 439 -12.16 -17.52 -4.18
N LEU A 440 -10.84 -17.36 -4.38
CA LEU A 440 -10.18 -17.85 -5.59
C LEU A 440 -10.15 -19.38 -5.67
N GLN A 441 -9.95 -20.04 -4.53
CA GLN A 441 -9.96 -21.51 -4.44
C GLN A 441 -11.32 -22.11 -4.74
N ALA A 442 -12.43 -21.36 -4.58
CA ALA A 442 -13.74 -21.81 -5.03
C ALA A 442 -13.80 -22.00 -6.56
N PHE A 443 -12.88 -21.40 -7.32
CA PHE A 443 -12.78 -21.52 -8.79
C PHE A 443 -11.59 -22.36 -9.26
N GLY A 444 -10.66 -22.71 -8.37
CA GLY A 444 -9.45 -23.47 -8.68
C GLY A 444 -9.17 -24.56 -7.66
N ASP A 445 -8.93 -25.78 -8.14
CA ASP A 445 -8.88 -27.01 -7.33
C ASP A 445 -7.89 -27.00 -6.14
N SER A 446 -6.91 -26.08 -6.13
CA SER A 446 -5.97 -25.91 -5.01
C SER A 446 -5.32 -24.53 -4.96
N ALA A 447 -4.76 -24.17 -3.80
CA ALA A 447 -3.95 -22.96 -3.62
C ALA A 447 -2.80 -22.88 -4.64
N SER A 448 -2.10 -23.98 -4.89
CA SER A 448 -0.96 -24.01 -5.82
C SER A 448 -1.40 -23.74 -7.27
N THR A 449 -2.56 -24.25 -7.68
CA THR A 449 -3.11 -23.99 -9.02
C THR A 449 -3.50 -22.51 -9.18
N VAL A 450 -4.16 -21.94 -8.16
CA VAL A 450 -4.49 -20.51 -8.12
C VAL A 450 -3.23 -19.66 -8.26
N LEU A 451 -2.25 -19.86 -7.38
CA LEU A 451 -1.03 -19.07 -7.35
C LEU A 451 -0.19 -19.26 -8.62
N GLY A 452 -0.13 -20.48 -9.15
CA GLY A 452 0.50 -20.76 -10.44
C GLY A 452 -0.07 -19.90 -11.57
N GLN A 453 -1.40 -19.80 -11.67
CA GLN A 453 -2.02 -18.95 -12.69
C GLN A 453 -1.78 -17.46 -12.43
N LEU A 454 -1.92 -16.98 -11.19
CA LEU A 454 -1.70 -15.56 -10.87
C LEU A 454 -0.28 -15.12 -11.20
N TYR A 455 0.72 -15.93 -10.83
CA TYR A 455 2.12 -15.60 -11.08
C TYR A 455 2.42 -15.58 -12.57
N LEU A 456 1.92 -16.56 -13.35
CA LEU A 456 2.09 -16.60 -14.80
C LEU A 456 1.60 -15.32 -15.50
N ARG A 457 0.53 -14.67 -14.99
CA ARG A 457 0.00 -13.43 -15.59
C ARG A 457 0.90 -12.21 -15.36
N GLY A 458 1.63 -12.19 -14.24
CA GLY A 458 2.50 -11.08 -13.87
C GLY A 458 3.97 -11.26 -14.22
N ARG A 459 4.36 -12.33 -14.93
CA ARG A 459 5.77 -12.70 -15.19
C ARG A 459 6.47 -11.88 -16.26
N THR A 460 5.76 -11.07 -17.03
CA THR A 460 6.35 -10.29 -18.11
C THR A 460 7.32 -9.26 -17.56
N CYS A 461 8.62 -9.44 -17.89
CA CYS A 461 9.65 -8.45 -17.62
C CYS A 461 9.35 -7.16 -18.37
N ASN A 462 9.55 -6.02 -17.71
CA ASN A 462 9.50 -4.72 -18.38
C ASN A 462 10.90 -4.30 -18.79
N VAL A 463 10.98 -3.60 -19.91
CA VAL A 463 12.19 -2.87 -20.28
C VAL A 463 12.23 -1.60 -19.43
N PHE A 464 13.27 -1.47 -18.62
CA PHE A 464 13.59 -0.21 -17.97
C PHE A 464 14.20 0.74 -19.02
N SER A 465 13.64 1.94 -19.14
CA SER A 465 14.09 2.94 -20.10
C SER A 465 13.95 4.34 -19.53
N LEU A 466 15.07 4.92 -19.09
CA LEU A 466 15.20 6.34 -18.79
C LEU A 466 16.42 6.91 -19.52
N SER A 467 16.30 8.14 -20.01
CA SER A 467 17.47 8.89 -20.47
C SER A 467 18.35 9.27 -19.27
N GLU A 468 19.62 9.51 -19.52
CA GLU A 468 20.54 9.93 -18.46
C GLU A 468 20.07 11.24 -17.79
N CYS A 469 19.48 12.16 -18.56
CA CYS A 469 18.88 13.37 -18.03
C CYS A 469 17.72 13.09 -17.07
N GLN A 470 16.79 12.19 -17.45
CA GLN A 470 15.70 11.78 -16.56
C GLN A 470 16.24 11.17 -15.25
N MET A 471 17.30 10.37 -15.32
CA MET A 471 17.96 9.81 -14.14
C MET A 471 18.61 10.90 -13.26
N GLN A 472 19.18 11.95 -13.85
CA GLN A 472 19.72 13.09 -13.10
C GLN A 472 18.64 13.85 -12.33
N TYR A 473 17.44 14.03 -12.91
CA TYR A 473 16.31 14.62 -12.19
C TYR A 473 15.86 13.73 -11.01
N LEU A 474 15.83 12.41 -11.17
CA LEU A 474 15.52 11.49 -10.06
C LEU A 474 16.58 11.55 -8.95
N ARG A 475 17.86 11.62 -9.32
CA ARG A 475 18.95 11.78 -8.35
C ARG A 475 18.80 13.08 -7.57
N GLN A 476 18.46 14.18 -8.24
CA GLN A 476 18.23 15.47 -7.59
C GLN A 476 17.11 15.41 -6.53
N GLN A 477 16.06 14.63 -6.78
CA GLN A 477 14.97 14.41 -5.82
C GLN A 477 15.42 13.62 -4.58
N SER A 478 16.42 12.75 -4.70
CA SER A 478 17.08 12.11 -3.55
C SER A 478 17.89 13.12 -2.73
N SER A 479 18.80 13.83 -3.40
CA SER A 479 19.51 15.00 -2.87
C SER A 479 20.32 15.69 -3.97
N ALA A 480 20.69 16.96 -3.76
CA ALA A 480 21.60 17.66 -4.66
C ALA A 480 22.96 16.96 -4.80
N ALA A 481 23.44 16.30 -3.74
CA ALA A 481 24.71 15.58 -3.73
C ALA A 481 24.66 14.22 -4.45
N ALA A 482 23.47 13.71 -4.79
CA ALA A 482 23.30 12.47 -5.55
C ALA A 482 23.39 12.67 -7.07
N VAL A 483 23.37 13.91 -7.56
CA VAL A 483 23.49 14.23 -8.98
C VAL A 483 24.91 13.90 -9.47
N CYS A 484 25.00 13.18 -10.58
CA CYS A 484 26.28 12.77 -11.17
C CYS A 484 26.92 13.90 -11.96
N ALA A 485 28.23 13.80 -12.20
CA ALA A 485 29.01 14.88 -12.83
C ALA A 485 28.56 15.21 -14.27
N ALA A 486 28.13 14.21 -15.05
CA ALA A 486 27.73 14.39 -16.44
C ALA A 486 26.58 13.45 -16.82
N PRO A 487 25.62 13.91 -17.65
CA PRO A 487 25.36 15.29 -18.02
C PRO A 487 24.88 16.10 -16.81
N THR A 488 25.15 17.40 -16.75
CA THR A 488 24.58 18.25 -15.69
C THR A 488 23.10 18.48 -15.96
N ILE A 489 22.30 18.71 -14.92
CA ILE A 489 20.87 19.00 -15.09
C ILE A 489 20.65 20.25 -15.96
N ALA A 490 21.53 21.25 -15.85
CA ALA A 490 21.49 22.45 -16.69
C ALA A 490 21.75 22.17 -18.19
N SER A 491 22.42 21.06 -18.52
CA SER A 491 22.63 20.62 -19.90
C SER A 491 21.50 19.75 -20.46
N CYS A 492 20.54 19.38 -19.61
CA CYS A 492 19.35 18.64 -20.02
C CYS A 492 18.31 19.60 -20.58
N ASP A 493 17.68 19.21 -21.71
CA ASP A 493 16.53 19.95 -22.21
C ASP A 493 15.31 19.77 -21.28
N ALA A 494 14.38 20.72 -21.33
CA ALA A 494 13.14 20.66 -20.55
C ALA A 494 12.22 19.49 -20.94
N ASN A 495 12.42 18.89 -22.12
CA ASN A 495 11.63 17.75 -22.59
C ASN A 495 12.11 16.41 -21.99
N ASN A 496 13.33 16.39 -21.44
CA ASN A 496 13.94 15.28 -20.71
C ASN A 496 13.71 15.37 -19.19
N GLU A 497 12.98 16.38 -18.71
CA GLU A 497 12.61 16.48 -17.31
C GLU A 497 11.64 15.36 -16.93
N ILE A 498 11.79 14.80 -15.73
CA ILE A 498 10.66 14.11 -15.09
C ILE A 498 9.77 15.18 -14.48
N VAL A 499 8.86 15.70 -15.30
CA VAL A 499 7.82 16.65 -14.92
C VAL A 499 7.04 16.07 -13.76
N ARG A 500 7.32 16.58 -12.56
CA ARG A 500 6.39 16.46 -11.46
C ARG A 500 5.16 17.28 -11.83
N PRO A 501 3.95 16.71 -11.77
CA PRO A 501 2.74 17.46 -12.04
C PRO A 501 2.70 18.73 -11.17
N SER A 502 2.21 19.84 -11.73
CA SER A 502 2.16 21.12 -11.04
C SER A 502 1.47 20.97 -9.70
N GLN A 503 2.16 21.34 -8.63
CA GLN A 503 1.68 21.16 -7.26
C GLN A 503 0.42 21.99 -7.03
N CYS A 504 -0.62 21.38 -6.46
CA CYS A 504 -1.83 22.09 -6.09
C CYS A 504 -1.58 23.02 -4.89
N SER A 505 -2.14 24.22 -4.93
CA SER A 505 -2.12 25.15 -3.80
C SER A 505 -3.05 24.66 -2.69
N ALA A 506 -2.54 24.57 -1.46
CA ALA A 506 -3.35 24.21 -0.30
C ALA A 506 -4.48 25.23 -0.06
N VAL A 507 -5.64 24.75 0.39
CA VAL A 507 -6.75 25.59 0.85
C VAL A 507 -6.62 25.93 2.34
N SER A 508 -7.07 27.12 2.74
CA SER A 508 -7.02 27.57 4.14
C SER A 508 -7.86 26.67 5.04
N GLY A 509 -7.31 26.28 6.20
CA GLY A 509 -7.92 25.32 7.13
C GLY A 509 -7.55 23.84 6.90
N GLY A 510 -6.95 23.52 5.74
CA GLY A 510 -6.44 22.20 5.38
C GLY A 510 -7.49 21.08 5.38
N LEU A 511 -7.07 19.82 5.32
CA LEU A 511 -7.99 18.69 5.53
C LEU A 511 -8.52 18.62 6.96
N ASN A 512 -7.93 19.33 7.93
CA ASN A 512 -8.43 19.33 9.31
C ASN A 512 -9.80 20.01 9.40
N SER A 513 -10.06 21.11 8.69
CA SER A 513 -11.41 21.67 8.63
C SER A 513 -12.42 20.71 7.96
N ALA A 514 -11.94 19.78 7.12
CA ALA A 514 -12.74 18.76 6.41
C ALA A 514 -12.99 17.47 7.18
N LEU A 515 -11.95 16.93 7.79
CA LEU A 515 -11.93 15.65 8.50
C LEU A 515 -12.14 15.82 10.01
N CYS A 516 -12.02 17.04 10.54
CA CYS A 516 -11.97 17.36 11.98
C CYS A 516 -12.82 18.56 12.39
N THR A 517 -13.92 18.83 11.70
CA THR A 517 -14.86 19.88 12.12
C THR A 517 -15.23 19.70 13.59
N GLY A 518 -14.75 20.60 14.47
CA GLY A 518 -15.01 20.57 15.92
C GLY A 518 -13.79 20.64 16.83
N ILE A 519 -12.54 20.47 16.35
CA ILE A 519 -11.34 20.39 17.22
C ILE A 519 -10.32 21.50 16.91
N ASP A 520 -9.82 22.17 17.95
CA ASP A 520 -8.65 23.04 17.85
C ASP A 520 -7.36 22.19 17.89
N ALA A 521 -6.64 22.17 16.77
CA ALA A 521 -5.42 21.38 16.57
C ALA A 521 -4.25 21.79 17.48
N THR A 522 -4.28 22.99 18.07
CA THR A 522 -3.21 23.55 18.91
C THR A 522 -3.42 23.22 20.38
N THR A 523 -4.68 23.28 20.84
CA THR A 523 -5.06 23.13 22.25
C THR A 523 -5.64 21.76 22.58
N ARG A 524 -5.98 20.95 21.56
CA ARG A 524 -6.59 19.61 21.71
C ARG A 524 -7.92 19.66 22.50
N VAL A 525 -8.69 20.74 22.35
CA VAL A 525 -10.04 20.87 22.88
C VAL A 525 -11.02 21.18 21.74
N ALA A 526 -12.32 21.00 21.99
CA ALA A 526 -13.32 21.38 21.00
C ALA A 526 -13.21 22.89 20.71
N ALA A 527 -13.49 23.33 19.48
CA ALA A 527 -13.48 24.76 19.12
C ALA A 527 -14.48 25.60 19.95
N SER A 528 -15.41 24.94 20.66
CA SER A 528 -16.35 25.50 21.62
C SER A 528 -15.80 25.68 23.05
N GLY A 529 -14.58 25.22 23.34
CA GLY A 529 -13.96 25.24 24.67
C GLY A 529 -14.41 24.11 25.61
N ALA A 530 -15.22 23.16 25.14
CA ALA A 530 -15.62 21.98 25.91
C ALA A 530 -14.52 20.89 25.90
N PRO A 531 -14.42 20.05 26.95
CA PRO A 531 -13.60 18.83 26.91
C PRO A 531 -14.06 17.94 25.74
N LEU A 532 -13.11 17.42 24.96
CA LEU A 532 -13.42 16.51 23.86
C LEU A 532 -14.17 15.29 24.40
N THR A 533 -15.30 14.97 23.79
CA THR A 533 -15.93 13.66 23.98
C THR A 533 -15.13 12.61 23.21
N ASP A 534 -15.15 11.35 23.66
CA ASP A 534 -14.41 10.24 23.01
C ASP A 534 -14.74 10.04 21.51
N ALA A 535 -15.81 10.69 21.04
CA ALA A 535 -16.24 10.72 19.64
C ALA A 535 -15.44 11.69 18.74
N GLU A 536 -14.78 12.71 19.30
CA GLU A 536 -14.23 13.82 18.52
C GLU A 536 -12.76 13.58 18.09
N VAL A 537 -11.98 12.77 18.80
CA VAL A 537 -10.48 12.75 18.75
C VAL A 537 -9.84 12.15 17.47
N THR A 538 -10.61 11.75 16.45
CA THR A 538 -10.22 10.51 15.76
C THR A 538 -9.51 10.59 14.40
N CYS A 539 -9.35 11.74 13.74
CA CYS A 539 -8.60 11.75 12.46
C CYS A 539 -7.67 12.92 12.19
N CYS A 540 -7.44 13.77 13.19
CA CYS A 540 -6.54 14.90 13.07
C CYS A 540 -5.15 14.44 13.46
N ALA A 541 -4.16 14.83 12.67
CA ALA A 541 -2.77 14.80 13.10
C ALA A 541 -2.62 15.73 14.32
N CYS A 542 -2.95 15.24 15.52
CA CYS A 542 -2.49 15.83 16.76
C CYS A 542 -1.00 15.54 16.84
N GLY A 543 -0.21 16.40 16.17
CA GLY A 543 1.22 16.43 16.34
C GLY A 543 1.55 16.38 17.83
N GLY A 544 2.42 15.44 18.20
CA GLY A 544 3.08 15.48 19.48
C GLY A 544 4.05 16.64 19.51
N SER A 545 3.56 17.86 19.76
CA SER A 545 4.37 18.89 20.42
C SER A 545 4.54 18.44 21.88
N GLY A 546 5.51 17.55 22.10
CA GLY A 546 5.69 16.90 23.39
C GLY A 546 6.95 16.06 23.53
N ARG A 547 8.00 16.36 22.77
CA ARG A 547 9.41 16.11 23.13
C ARG A 547 10.27 16.96 22.19
N GLY A 548 10.85 18.03 22.72
CA GLY A 548 11.69 18.95 21.95
C GLY A 548 12.86 18.23 21.27
N VAL A 549 13.31 18.69 20.10
CA VAL A 549 14.35 19.70 19.89
C VAL A 549 14.41 20.03 18.37
N PHE A 550 14.85 21.26 18.06
CA PHE A 550 15.22 21.87 16.78
C PHE A 550 14.06 22.49 15.98
N GLY A 551 14.03 23.79 15.72
CA GLY A 551 15.16 24.72 15.53
C GLY A 551 15.20 25.12 14.07
N SER A 552 14.18 25.81 13.59
CA SER A 552 14.13 26.38 12.26
C SER A 552 14.91 27.71 12.26
N VAL A 553 16.15 27.65 11.81
CA VAL A 553 16.84 28.80 11.23
C VAL A 553 16.54 28.77 9.74
N LEU A 554 15.91 29.81 9.20
CA LEU A 554 16.33 30.50 7.97
C LEU A 554 15.50 31.82 7.82
N PRO A 555 16.07 32.84 7.15
CA PRO A 555 15.73 34.25 7.37
C PRO A 555 14.73 34.84 6.37
N GLY A 556 13.99 35.84 6.86
CA GLY A 556 13.69 37.12 6.21
C GLY A 556 13.05 37.13 4.82
N GLN A 557 11.83 37.69 4.73
CA GLN A 557 11.64 39.06 4.19
C GLN A 557 10.18 39.52 4.30
N GLY A 558 10.00 40.71 4.88
CA GLY A 558 9.18 41.80 4.33
C GLY A 558 7.67 41.60 4.20
N ALA A 559 6.95 41.96 5.26
CA ALA A 559 5.57 42.42 5.15
C ALA A 559 5.53 43.88 4.67
N SER A 560 4.66 44.21 3.70
CA SER A 560 3.71 45.33 3.78
C SER A 560 2.83 45.43 2.52
N PRO A 561 1.64 46.07 2.63
CA PRO A 561 0.46 45.72 1.84
C PRO A 561 -0.09 46.89 1.00
N SER A 562 -1.27 46.64 0.41
CA SER A 562 -2.31 47.59 -0.03
C SER A 562 -2.24 48.14 -1.46
N GLY A 563 -3.41 48.08 -2.13
CA GLY A 563 -3.66 48.61 -3.46
C GLY A 563 -5.07 48.23 -3.91
N ASP A 564 -5.96 49.20 -3.80
CA ASP A 564 -7.42 49.18 -3.85
C ASP A 564 -7.99 49.25 -5.28
N SER A 565 -9.33 49.13 -5.38
CA SER A 565 -10.23 49.50 -6.51
C SER A 565 -10.19 48.65 -7.79
N GLY A 566 -11.29 48.33 -8.49
CA GLY A 566 -12.72 48.64 -8.39
C GLY A 566 -13.40 48.34 -9.76
N SER A 567 -14.71 48.03 -9.75
CA SER A 567 -15.76 48.42 -10.76
C SER A 567 -15.47 48.14 -12.27
N THR A 568 -16.32 47.58 -13.15
CA THR A 568 -17.79 47.55 -13.38
C THR A 568 -18.04 46.85 -14.72
N GLY A 569 -19.28 46.37 -14.97
CA GLY A 569 -19.94 46.60 -16.27
C GLY A 569 -20.40 45.38 -17.09
N ASN A 570 -21.69 45.05 -16.92
CA ASN A 570 -22.74 44.66 -17.89
C ASN A 570 -22.42 44.14 -19.31
N GLY A 571 -23.24 43.18 -19.76
CA GLY A 571 -23.65 43.12 -21.17
C GLY A 571 -24.14 41.76 -21.68
N ASP A 572 -25.47 41.63 -21.74
CA ASP A 572 -26.26 41.06 -22.84
C ASP A 572 -26.68 39.58 -22.90
N GLU A 573 -27.95 39.48 -23.27
CA GLU A 573 -28.88 38.37 -23.42
C GLU A 573 -28.64 37.59 -24.73
N ASP A 574 -29.02 36.31 -24.75
CA ASP A 574 -29.88 35.75 -25.81
C ASP A 574 -30.31 34.32 -25.43
N GLY A 575 -31.61 34.05 -25.57
CA GLY A 575 -32.23 32.75 -25.31
C GLY A 575 -32.51 31.96 -26.59
N ASP A 576 -32.61 30.63 -26.48
CA ASP A 576 -33.47 29.86 -27.37
C ASP A 576 -33.94 28.51 -26.78
N ASN A 577 -35.12 28.13 -27.25
CA ASN A 577 -35.96 26.94 -27.11
C ASN A 577 -35.31 25.60 -26.68
N SER A 578 -35.85 24.97 -25.63
CA SER A 578 -35.66 23.54 -25.33
C SER A 578 -36.81 22.94 -24.50
N THR A 579 -38.07 23.07 -24.95
CA THR A 579 -39.23 22.58 -24.17
C THR A 579 -40.01 21.43 -24.86
N LEU A 580 -39.63 21.02 -26.09
CA LEU A 580 -40.34 19.93 -26.79
C LEU A 580 -39.64 18.56 -26.75
N ILE A 581 -38.35 18.50 -26.38
CA ILE A 581 -37.55 17.25 -26.36
C ILE A 581 -37.63 16.53 -25.00
N ILE A 582 -37.89 17.25 -23.91
CA ILE A 582 -37.91 16.71 -22.53
C ILE A 582 -39.15 15.85 -22.26
N VAL A 583 -40.28 16.12 -22.93
CA VAL A 583 -41.53 15.37 -22.73
C VAL A 583 -41.50 13.99 -23.42
N LEU A 584 -40.77 13.86 -24.54
CA LEU A 584 -40.67 12.58 -25.26
C LEU A 584 -39.73 11.58 -24.58
N ILE A 585 -38.67 12.07 -23.92
CA ILE A 585 -37.68 11.24 -23.20
C ILE A 585 -38.27 10.68 -21.89
N CYS A 586 -39.14 11.44 -21.21
CA CYS A 586 -39.80 10.97 -19.97
C CYS A 586 -40.77 9.79 -20.21
N VAL A 587 -41.45 9.74 -21.36
CA VAL A 587 -42.43 8.68 -21.66
C VAL A 587 -41.73 7.36 -22.03
N ILE A 588 -40.58 7.43 -22.69
CA ILE A 588 -39.76 6.24 -23.01
C ILE A 588 -39.06 5.69 -21.76
N GLY A 589 -38.61 6.56 -20.85
CA GLY A 589 -38.04 6.17 -19.56
C GLY A 589 -39.04 5.43 -18.65
N ALA A 590 -40.30 5.86 -18.62
CA ALA A 590 -41.34 5.24 -17.79
C ALA A 590 -41.69 3.81 -18.26
N LEU A 591 -41.68 3.54 -19.57
CA LEU A 591 -41.92 2.21 -20.13
C LEU A 591 -40.77 1.22 -19.87
N ALA A 592 -39.52 1.68 -19.87
CA ALA A 592 -38.36 0.86 -19.55
C ALA A 592 -38.34 0.43 -18.08
N ILE A 593 -38.76 1.29 -17.15
CA ILE A 593 -38.83 0.99 -15.72
C ILE A 593 -39.89 -0.09 -15.42
N VAL A 594 -41.04 -0.05 -16.10
CA VAL A 594 -42.11 -1.05 -15.91
C VAL A 594 -41.66 -2.45 -16.36
N VAL A 595 -40.86 -2.55 -17.43
CA VAL A 595 -40.30 -3.83 -17.91
C VAL A 595 -39.25 -4.37 -16.93
N VAL A 596 -38.37 -3.52 -16.40
CA VAL A 596 -37.35 -3.93 -15.42
C VAL A 596 -38.00 -4.40 -14.10
N VAL A 597 -39.04 -3.70 -13.63
CA VAL A 597 -39.76 -4.09 -12.41
C VAL A 597 -40.50 -5.43 -12.61
N ALA A 598 -41.09 -5.67 -13.78
CA ALA A 598 -41.73 -6.95 -14.10
C ALA A 598 -40.73 -8.13 -14.15
N VAL A 599 -39.52 -7.91 -14.69
CA VAL A 599 -38.45 -8.91 -14.71
C VAL A 599 -37.92 -9.21 -13.31
N VAL A 600 -37.74 -8.19 -12.47
CA VAL A 600 -37.28 -8.36 -11.07
C VAL A 600 -38.33 -9.10 -10.22
N ILE A 601 -39.62 -8.82 -10.40
CA ILE A 601 -40.72 -9.51 -9.72
C ILE A 601 -40.82 -10.98 -10.19
N GLY A 602 -40.61 -11.24 -11.49
CA GLY A 602 -40.55 -12.60 -12.05
C GLY A 602 -39.40 -13.43 -11.48
N CYS A 603 -38.19 -12.85 -11.39
CA CYS A 603 -37.01 -13.51 -10.82
C CYS A 603 -37.14 -13.77 -9.30
N ARG A 604 -37.84 -12.92 -8.54
CA ARG A 604 -38.12 -13.16 -7.12
C ARG A 604 -39.12 -14.29 -6.88
N ARG A 605 -40.15 -14.45 -7.72
CA ARG A 605 -41.11 -15.56 -7.60
C ARG A 605 -40.50 -16.92 -7.95
N SER A 606 -39.58 -16.96 -8.92
CA SER A 606 -38.86 -18.20 -9.29
C SER A 606 -37.90 -18.69 -8.18
N ARG A 607 -37.22 -17.78 -7.46
CA ARG A 607 -36.36 -18.15 -6.32
C ARG A 607 -37.12 -18.64 -5.08
N SER A 608 -38.38 -18.23 -4.89
CA SER A 608 -39.21 -18.74 -3.79
C SER A 608 -39.64 -20.18 -4.04
N ALA A 609 -40.03 -20.49 -5.28
CA ALA A 609 -40.46 -21.85 -5.66
C ALA A 609 -39.32 -22.89 -5.63
N HIS A 610 -38.05 -22.47 -5.76
CA HIS A 610 -36.90 -23.37 -5.68
C HIS A 610 -36.47 -23.68 -4.24
N ARG A 611 -36.73 -22.79 -3.26
CA ARG A 611 -36.45 -23.04 -1.84
C ARG A 611 -37.45 -24.02 -1.21
N ASP A 612 -38.71 -23.95 -1.61
CA ASP A 612 -39.75 -24.86 -1.10
C ASP A 612 -39.61 -26.30 -1.63
N ALA A 613 -38.79 -26.52 -2.67
CA ALA A 613 -38.51 -27.85 -3.23
C ALA A 613 -37.30 -28.55 -2.57
N ASP A 614 -36.34 -27.80 -2.03
CA ASP A 614 -35.13 -28.36 -1.39
C ASP A 614 -35.39 -28.78 0.07
N ASP A 615 -36.34 -28.13 0.77
CA ASP A 615 -36.71 -28.47 2.15
C ASP A 615 -37.57 -29.75 2.25
N ALA A 616 -38.09 -30.27 1.13
CA ALA A 616 -38.86 -31.52 1.08
C ALA A 616 -38.01 -32.79 0.83
N ALA A 617 -36.71 -32.63 0.54
CA ALA A 617 -35.84 -33.73 0.09
C ALA A 617 -34.90 -34.31 1.18
N ASN A 618 -34.89 -33.78 2.41
CA ASN A 618 -33.89 -34.17 3.44
C ASN A 618 -34.44 -34.85 4.70
N ASP A 619 -35.68 -35.38 4.67
CA ASP A 619 -36.31 -36.06 5.81
C ASP A 619 -36.39 -37.60 5.68
N HIS A 620 -35.35 -38.28 5.19
CA HIS A 620 -35.25 -39.74 5.31
C HIS A 620 -33.80 -40.20 5.43
N GLY A 621 -33.36 -40.55 6.65
CA GLY A 621 -32.04 -41.14 6.86
C GLY A 621 -31.59 -41.35 8.31
N HIS A 622 -32.46 -41.79 9.21
CA HIS A 622 -32.03 -42.25 10.54
C HIS A 622 -31.34 -43.63 10.43
N HIS A 623 -30.02 -43.68 10.62
CA HIS A 623 -29.33 -44.90 11.06
C HIS A 623 -28.54 -44.66 12.34
N ARG A 624 -28.94 -45.46 13.32
CA ARG A 624 -28.50 -45.62 14.71
C ARG A 624 -27.14 -46.31 14.76
N VAL A 625 -26.16 -45.71 15.45
CA VAL A 625 -25.01 -46.42 16.01
C VAL A 625 -24.82 -45.96 17.46
N GLU A 626 -24.99 -46.93 18.37
CA GLU A 626 -24.70 -46.83 19.80
C GLU A 626 -23.19 -46.79 20.03
N VAL A 627 -22.70 -45.80 20.79
CA VAL A 627 -21.43 -45.94 21.52
C VAL A 627 -21.60 -45.43 22.95
N THR A 628 -21.12 -46.28 23.84
CA THR A 628 -21.23 -46.32 25.29
C THR A 628 -20.64 -45.15 26.06
N ASN A 629 -21.33 -44.86 27.14
CA ASN A 629 -21.01 -43.95 28.24
C ASN A 629 -19.76 -44.40 29.03
N ARG A 630 -18.76 -43.53 29.19
CA ARG A 630 -17.80 -43.59 30.31
C ARG A 630 -17.61 -42.19 30.91
N ARG A 631 -17.95 -42.11 32.20
CA ARG A 631 -17.68 -40.99 33.11
C ARG A 631 -16.18 -40.88 33.41
N GLY A 632 -15.69 -39.67 33.61
CA GLY A 632 -14.51 -39.40 34.45
C GLY A 632 -13.71 -38.16 34.06
N ALA A 633 -13.89 -37.09 34.86
CA ALA A 633 -12.90 -36.07 35.23
C ALA A 633 -12.12 -35.33 34.12
N ASP A 634 -12.43 -34.04 33.92
CA ASP A 634 -11.54 -32.94 34.33
C ASP A 634 -12.15 -31.59 33.92
N ALA A 635 -12.39 -30.74 34.92
CA ALA A 635 -12.85 -29.38 34.75
C ALA A 635 -11.63 -28.47 34.59
N ASN A 636 -11.36 -28.04 33.35
CA ASN A 636 -10.58 -26.85 33.02
C ASN A 636 -10.98 -26.41 31.60
N GLY A 637 -11.86 -25.41 31.52
CA GLY A 637 -12.24 -24.81 30.24
C GLY A 637 -11.09 -23.97 29.67
N PRO A 638 -10.91 -23.91 28.34
CA PRO A 638 -9.87 -23.07 27.75
C PRO A 638 -10.28 -21.60 27.86
N TYR A 639 -9.36 -20.78 28.38
CA TYR A 639 -9.39 -19.33 28.20
C TYR A 639 -9.46 -19.01 26.69
N PRO A 640 -10.16 -17.93 26.28
CA PRO A 640 -10.16 -17.53 24.89
C PRO A 640 -8.73 -17.19 24.46
N GLU A 641 -8.25 -17.92 23.45
CA GLU A 641 -6.97 -17.72 22.79
C GLU A 641 -6.91 -16.27 22.29
N ALA A 642 -5.91 -15.51 22.78
CA ALA A 642 -5.71 -14.14 22.35
C ALA A 642 -5.42 -14.14 20.84
N GLN A 643 -6.21 -13.38 20.08
CA GLN A 643 -5.98 -13.21 18.66
C GLN A 643 -4.58 -12.60 18.42
N PRO A 644 -3.77 -13.16 17.51
CA PRO A 644 -2.44 -12.62 17.21
C PRO A 644 -2.53 -11.16 16.75
N VAL A 645 -1.69 -10.30 17.31
CA VAL A 645 -1.59 -8.90 16.93
C VAL A 645 -0.53 -8.78 15.84
N TYR A 646 -0.92 -8.28 14.67
CA TYR A 646 0.00 -8.11 13.56
C TYR A 646 0.46 -6.65 13.46
N ASP A 647 1.73 -6.44 13.09
CA ASP A 647 2.26 -5.11 12.86
C ASP A 647 1.67 -4.49 11.57
N GLY A 648 2.00 -3.22 11.34
CA GLY A 648 1.68 -2.50 10.11
C GLY A 648 2.25 -3.15 8.84
N TYR A 649 2.94 -4.29 8.89
CA TYR A 649 3.47 -5.05 7.75
C TYR A 649 2.87 -6.46 7.65
N GLY A 650 1.89 -6.82 8.48
CA GLY A 650 1.26 -8.14 8.48
C GLY A 650 2.10 -9.24 9.16
N ARG A 651 3.06 -8.87 10.02
CA ARG A 651 3.86 -9.82 10.82
C ARG A 651 3.28 -9.99 12.22
N GLU A 652 3.23 -11.22 12.71
CA GLU A 652 2.77 -11.51 14.07
C GLU A 652 3.74 -10.90 15.10
N VAL A 653 3.24 -9.99 15.93
CA VAL A 653 3.98 -9.37 17.02
C VAL A 653 3.95 -10.35 18.20
N GLN A 654 5.06 -11.06 18.39
CA GLN A 654 5.26 -11.88 19.58
C GLN A 654 5.30 -10.97 20.83
N PRO A 655 4.52 -11.26 21.89
CA PRO A 655 4.66 -10.54 23.15
C PRO A 655 6.07 -10.80 23.70
N THR A 656 6.79 -9.72 24.04
CA THR A 656 8.11 -9.81 24.67
C THR A 656 8.01 -10.63 25.97
N PRO A 657 8.80 -11.71 26.14
CA PRO A 657 8.80 -12.45 27.39
C PRO A 657 9.57 -11.68 28.46
N GLY A 658 8.88 -11.33 29.56
CA GLY A 658 9.55 -11.04 30.83
C GLY A 658 9.54 -9.57 31.29
N VAL A 659 8.42 -9.14 31.87
CA VAL A 659 8.43 -8.27 33.06
C VAL A 659 7.34 -8.80 34.00
N PRO A 660 7.66 -9.27 35.22
CA PRO A 660 6.64 -9.66 36.17
C PRO A 660 5.82 -8.43 36.55
N MET A 661 4.49 -8.49 36.39
CA MET A 661 3.59 -7.51 36.97
C MET A 661 3.66 -7.61 38.50
N GLY A 662 4.39 -6.67 39.11
CA GLY A 662 4.34 -6.44 40.55
C GLY A 662 3.00 -5.82 40.92
N TYR A 663 2.23 -6.53 41.75
CA TYR A 663 1.11 -5.94 42.47
C TYR A 663 1.57 -4.72 43.30
N PRO A 664 0.76 -3.65 43.39
CA PRO A 664 1.08 -2.52 44.26
C PRO A 664 0.97 -2.94 45.74
N PRO A 665 1.91 -2.58 46.62
CA PRO A 665 1.77 -2.86 48.04
C PRO A 665 0.84 -1.85 48.70
N GLU A 666 0.01 -2.37 49.60
CA GLU A 666 -0.83 -1.62 50.52
C GLU A 666 0.00 -0.65 51.37
N HIS A 667 -0.59 0.51 51.63
CA HIS A 667 -0.13 1.49 52.58
C HIS A 667 -0.10 0.90 53.98
N ASP A 668 1.10 0.73 54.55
CA ASP A 668 1.27 0.80 56.00
C ASP A 668 2.58 1.52 56.33
N GLY A 669 2.44 2.71 56.92
CA GLY A 669 3.56 3.50 57.36
C GLY A 669 3.90 3.19 58.80
N HIS A 670 5.11 2.70 59.08
CA HIS A 670 5.80 2.99 60.34
C HIS A 670 7.31 2.72 60.31
N LYS A 671 8.05 3.81 60.59
CA LYS A 671 9.30 3.97 61.35
C LYS A 671 10.47 2.99 61.18
N ALA A 672 11.62 3.64 60.96
CA ALA A 672 12.94 3.44 61.58
C ALA A 672 14.04 2.72 60.75
N GLY A 673 15.09 3.51 60.44
CA GLY A 673 16.42 3.20 61.00
C GLY A 673 17.49 2.58 60.09
N ARG A 674 18.44 3.45 59.68
CA ARG A 674 19.91 3.25 59.64
C ARG A 674 20.57 2.25 58.66
N LYS A 675 21.50 2.86 57.91
CA LYS A 675 22.93 2.52 57.68
C LYS A 675 23.34 1.57 56.52
N ASN A 676 24.09 2.19 55.60
CA ASN A 676 25.41 1.82 55.05
C ASN A 676 25.71 0.37 54.65
N SER A 677 26.12 0.20 53.38
CA SER A 677 27.45 -0.30 52.92
C SER A 677 27.30 -0.94 51.53
N ARG A 678 27.83 -0.36 50.44
CA ARG A 678 29.19 -0.52 49.86
C ARG A 678 29.44 -1.86 49.15
N ARG A 679 29.94 -1.73 47.89
CA ARG A 679 30.62 -2.68 46.99
C ARG A 679 29.69 -3.71 46.31
N GLY A 680 29.72 -3.94 45.00
CA GLY A 680 30.72 -3.68 43.97
C GLY A 680 31.25 -5.01 43.44
N VAL A 681 30.84 -5.38 42.22
CA VAL A 681 31.63 -5.89 41.09
C VAL A 681 30.84 -5.52 39.84
#